data_AF-A0A356KEK0-F1
#
_entry.id   AF-A0A356KEK0-F1
#
_cell.length_a   1.000
_cell.length_b   1.000
_cell.length_c   1.000
_cell.angle_alpha   90.00
_cell.angle_beta   90.00
_cell.angle_gamma   90.00
#
_symmetry.space_group_name_H-M   'P 1'
#
loop_
_entity.id
_entity.type
_entity.pdbx_description
1 polymer ?
#
loop_
_entity_poly.entity_id
_entity_poly.type
_entity_poly.pdbx_seq_one_letter_code
_entity_poly.pdbx_strand_id
1 'polypeptide(L)'
;MRFSPALLAGALTSLALAAPSDAQTVRELARETAKAMVAVEHRVTRAGSFQEGENPLDAQARSSGFVASPEGHVITHARFVKGRTRLQLFLSGGVKAWARTVGVDPLNETAILRLEKPERVAKRFGGKLPHLTWGDSSALRLGQTVFTIGNCFDSLRLDGQPTFSQGVITMIDRVRRGAYRGVVVETDASVNPGSFGGPLLDARGRVVGVLTRNVNSRRWLGAAVPGDQVRHNMERIVAGKPLSRGRFGVALKKTGGEASPKGLEVTRVLPDSGAAQAGIKPGDRLLRVAGTRVYDTYDVARELTNLSPGTPLKVRLVRGEQTLTLRVVLSEGGEILAAAQKPEPKPTRPEPKPQPRPQPKAGERVRLGVRVQAREAGPGLEVVEVDPDSPASEAGLQKGDIVVAMGRTQIRSMDDFATALARYRPGQTERVIVLRDRRARLLRLTFGGGSQAQKPTPKPQPQQPQPRPTNQPGYLGVYLAPGGEGQGALVDGCVVGSPADQAGLESGDRIVAVDGERVATDDDLAGLLRSRRAGEKVVLGVERGSRRLALSVTLGVRGEEPNQPRPKPQPSPQAGRPYLGVSLVDGEGGVEIRQVAPNSPLAKLGVEAGDLITGVDGRRTPTVAAFSEIWQRCRVGQTVEFDLERKGWGKTIRVRLSAKP
;
A
#
# COMPACT_ATOMS: atom_id res chain seq x y z
N MET A 1 -0.11 -56.34 49.94
CA MET A 1 0.89 -55.26 49.84
C MET A 1 1.12 -54.94 48.38
N ARG A 2 0.96 -53.67 48.00
CA ARG A 2 0.95 -53.16 46.62
C ARG A 2 2.38 -52.85 46.17
N PHE A 3 2.81 -53.39 45.04
CA PHE A 3 3.97 -52.88 44.30
C PHE A 3 3.49 -51.82 43.30
N SER A 4 4.02 -50.61 43.41
CA SER A 4 3.77 -49.49 42.48
C SER A 4 4.81 -49.50 41.35
N PRO A 5 4.44 -49.19 40.10
CA PRO A 5 5.40 -48.91 39.04
C PRO A 5 5.79 -47.43 39.08
N ALA A 6 7.04 -47.14 39.44
CA ALA A 6 7.63 -45.83 39.24
C ALA A 6 8.04 -45.69 37.76
N LEU A 7 7.19 -45.05 36.97
CA LEU A 7 7.51 -44.59 35.62
C LEU A 7 8.41 -43.36 35.72
N LEU A 8 9.65 -43.53 35.28
CA LEU A 8 10.66 -42.48 35.16
C LEU A 8 10.24 -41.51 34.04
N ALA A 9 9.42 -40.51 34.37
CA ALA A 9 9.17 -39.37 33.49
C ALA A 9 10.35 -38.40 33.58
N GLY A 10 11.38 -38.64 32.77
CA GLY A 10 12.42 -37.66 32.49
C GLY A 10 11.80 -36.48 31.76
N ALA A 11 11.41 -35.44 32.49
CA ALA A 11 10.95 -34.19 31.92
C ALA A 11 12.14 -33.48 31.24
N LEU A 12 12.27 -33.69 29.93
CA LEU A 12 12.95 -32.77 29.03
C LEU A 12 12.21 -31.42 29.12
N THR A 13 12.68 -30.52 29.98
CA THR A 13 12.34 -29.09 29.92
C THR A 13 12.89 -28.51 28.62
N SER A 14 12.17 -28.73 27.53
CA SER A 14 12.22 -27.83 26.39
C SER A 14 11.57 -26.53 26.87
N LEU A 15 12.38 -25.48 27.07
CA LEU A 15 11.86 -24.12 27.18
C LEU A 15 11.29 -23.74 25.81
N ALA A 16 10.06 -24.17 25.53
CA ALA A 16 9.26 -23.58 24.49
C ALA A 16 9.11 -22.09 24.84
N LEU A 17 9.51 -21.20 23.91
CA LEU A 17 9.17 -19.79 23.97
C LEU A 17 7.64 -19.65 23.81
N ALA A 18 6.89 -19.90 24.89
CA ALA A 18 5.49 -19.55 24.92
C ALA A 18 5.41 -18.01 24.83
N ALA A 19 4.85 -17.52 23.73
CA ALA A 19 4.52 -16.11 23.61
C ALA A 19 3.50 -15.76 24.71
N PRO A 20 3.53 -14.54 25.27
CA PRO A 20 2.46 -14.08 26.13
C PRO A 20 1.15 -14.08 25.32
N SER A 21 0.27 -15.05 25.59
CA SER A 21 -1.07 -15.13 25.00
C SER A 21 -2.08 -14.23 25.69
N ASP A 22 -1.76 -13.80 26.92
CA ASP A 22 -2.69 -13.00 27.71
C ASP A 22 -2.56 -11.51 27.37
N ALA A 23 -3.70 -10.90 27.07
CA ALA A 23 -3.81 -9.48 26.74
C ALA A 23 -3.25 -8.56 27.85
N GLN A 24 -3.20 -9.03 29.09
CA GLN A 24 -2.58 -8.29 30.20
C GLN A 24 -1.06 -8.19 30.03
N THR A 25 -0.41 -9.28 29.64
CA THR A 25 1.04 -9.35 29.45
C THR A 25 1.50 -8.55 28.22
N VAL A 26 0.72 -8.56 27.12
CA VAL A 26 1.01 -7.72 25.95
C VAL A 26 0.86 -6.22 26.27
N ARG A 27 -0.14 -5.84 27.07
CA ARG A 27 -0.32 -4.45 27.54
C ARG A 27 0.84 -3.99 28.41
N GLU A 28 1.30 -4.84 29.32
CA GLU A 28 2.46 -4.54 30.15
C GLU A 28 3.74 -4.41 29.33
N LEU A 29 3.95 -5.34 28.39
CA LEU A 29 5.05 -5.30 27.45
C LEU A 29 5.09 -3.97 26.68
N ALA A 30 3.96 -3.56 26.10
CA ALA A 30 3.85 -2.30 25.37
C ALA A 30 4.18 -1.09 26.25
N ARG A 31 3.67 -1.06 27.49
CA ARG A 31 3.90 0.02 28.44
C ARG A 31 5.36 0.14 28.88
N GLU A 32 6.01 -0.99 29.19
CA GLU A 32 7.39 -0.97 29.66
C GLU A 32 8.37 -0.63 28.54
N THR A 33 8.20 -1.24 27.38
CA THR A 33 9.07 -1.02 26.22
C THR A 33 8.92 0.39 25.63
N ALA A 34 7.73 0.99 25.71
CA ALA A 34 7.50 2.37 25.29
C ALA A 34 8.43 3.36 25.98
N LYS A 35 8.73 3.17 27.28
CA LYS A 35 9.57 4.10 28.07
C LYS A 35 10.99 4.25 27.48
N ALA A 36 11.50 3.23 26.79
CA ALA A 36 12.83 3.22 26.19
C ALA A 36 12.84 3.79 24.75
N MET A 37 11.68 4.09 24.16
CA MET A 37 11.60 4.58 22.79
C MET A 37 12.02 6.04 22.68
N VAL A 38 12.68 6.35 21.57
CA VAL A 38 13.03 7.73 21.19
C VAL A 38 12.53 8.05 19.78
N ALA A 39 12.15 9.29 19.55
CA ALA A 39 12.05 9.90 18.24
C ALA A 39 13.29 10.74 18.01
N VAL A 40 13.96 10.52 16.87
CA VAL A 40 15.21 11.20 16.53
C VAL A 40 14.91 12.35 15.59
N GLU A 41 15.18 13.57 16.06
CA GLU A 41 14.99 14.80 15.31
C GLU A 41 16.33 15.51 15.07
N HIS A 42 16.47 16.06 13.86
CA HIS A 42 17.44 17.08 13.57
C HIS A 42 16.73 18.43 13.47
N ARG A 43 17.27 19.46 14.12
CA ARG A 43 16.75 20.83 13.97
C ARG A 43 16.97 21.23 12.51
N VAL A 44 15.89 21.39 11.73
CA VAL A 44 15.98 21.84 10.33
C VAL A 44 16.32 23.34 10.35
N THR A 45 17.61 23.67 10.33
CA THR A 45 18.05 25.01 9.92
C THR A 45 18.11 25.03 8.39
N ARG A 46 17.06 25.59 7.78
CA ARG A 46 16.85 25.78 6.33
C ARG A 46 16.76 24.51 5.47
N ALA A 47 15.90 24.61 4.46
CA ALA A 47 15.54 23.55 3.53
C ALA A 47 16.76 23.00 2.76
N GLY A 48 17.29 21.87 3.22
CA GLY A 48 18.32 21.10 2.51
C GLY A 48 17.73 20.17 1.45
N SER A 49 18.43 20.08 0.32
CA SER A 49 18.20 19.22 -0.85
C SER A 49 18.11 17.72 -0.49
N PHE A 50 17.12 17.01 -1.03
CA PHE A 50 17.03 15.55 -0.99
C PHE A 50 17.44 14.95 -2.34
N GLN A 51 17.95 13.72 -2.34
CA GLN A 51 18.31 13.00 -3.57
C GLN A 51 17.07 12.44 -4.29
N GLU A 52 17.13 12.40 -5.62
CA GLU A 52 16.07 11.91 -6.49
C GLU A 52 15.80 10.40 -6.23
N GLY A 53 14.54 10.04 -5.93
CA GLY A 53 14.11 8.65 -5.69
C GLY A 53 13.68 8.28 -4.25
N GLU A 54 13.83 9.15 -3.25
CA GLU A 54 13.41 8.89 -1.86
C GLU A 54 11.93 9.19 -1.61
N ASN A 55 11.12 8.30 -1.00
CA ASN A 55 9.73 8.57 -0.57
C ASN A 55 9.67 9.83 0.34
N PRO A 56 8.81 10.86 0.09
CA PRO A 56 8.81 12.08 0.89
C PRO A 56 8.43 11.82 2.35
N LEU A 57 7.62 10.79 2.62
CA LEU A 57 7.33 10.36 3.99
C LEU A 57 8.59 9.92 4.71
N ASP A 58 9.48 9.16 4.07
CA ASP A 58 10.72 8.69 4.69
C ASP A 58 11.76 9.81 4.84
N ALA A 59 11.71 10.82 3.96
CA ALA A 59 12.60 11.97 3.98
C ALA A 59 12.23 13.01 5.06
N GLN A 60 10.96 13.03 5.48
CA GLN A 60 10.44 13.92 6.54
C GLN A 60 10.11 13.22 7.85
N ALA A 61 9.85 11.91 7.82
CA ALA A 61 9.60 11.14 9.02
C ALA A 61 10.84 11.17 9.90
N ARG A 62 10.69 11.73 11.09
CA ARG A 62 11.64 11.56 12.18
C ARG A 62 11.81 10.06 12.43
N SER A 63 13.05 9.62 12.60
CA SER A 63 13.33 8.20 12.84
C SER A 63 12.79 7.78 14.19
N SER A 64 12.46 6.50 14.30
CA SER A 64 12.46 5.84 15.60
C SER A 64 13.87 5.52 16.05
N GLY A 65 14.02 5.35 17.34
CA GLY A 65 15.15 4.72 17.98
C GLY A 65 14.74 4.17 19.33
N PHE A 66 15.69 3.56 20.03
CA PHE A 66 15.49 3.10 21.39
C PHE A 66 16.78 3.22 22.19
N VAL A 67 16.64 3.46 23.49
CA VAL A 67 17.76 3.37 24.44
C VAL A 67 18.14 1.90 24.58
N ALA A 68 19.37 1.56 24.22
CA ALA A 68 19.87 0.19 24.12
C ALA A 68 20.82 -0.20 25.25
N SER A 69 21.16 0.74 26.15
CA SER A 69 22.02 0.47 27.29
C SER A 69 21.74 1.40 28.47
N PRO A 70 22.05 1.00 29.72
CA PRO A 70 21.83 1.83 30.91
C PRO A 70 22.71 3.10 30.92
N GLU A 71 23.83 3.08 30.21
CA GLU A 71 24.69 4.26 30.04
C GLU A 71 24.10 5.29 29.07
N GLY A 72 23.02 4.97 28.36
CA GLY A 72 22.33 5.87 27.45
C GLY A 72 22.84 5.84 26.01
N HIS A 73 23.32 4.68 25.55
CA HIS A 73 23.47 4.44 24.12
C HIS A 73 22.10 4.28 23.47
N VAL A 74 21.93 4.87 22.30
CA VAL A 74 20.67 4.85 21.54
C VAL A 74 20.94 4.30 20.16
N ILE A 75 20.12 3.34 19.74
CA ILE A 75 20.09 2.81 18.37
C ILE A 75 19.06 3.58 17.57
N THR A 76 19.42 3.94 16.33
CA THR A 76 18.49 4.48 15.34
C THR A 76 18.96 4.12 13.93
N HIS A 77 18.27 4.62 12.90
CA HIS A 77 18.59 4.32 11.51
C HIS A 77 19.64 5.29 10.95
N ALA A 78 20.67 4.75 10.27
CA ALA A 78 21.88 5.45 9.81
C ALA A 78 21.58 6.74 9.01
N ARG A 79 20.57 6.69 8.15
CA ARG A 79 20.24 7.82 7.26
C ARG A 79 19.90 9.11 8.02
N PHE A 80 19.36 9.00 9.24
CA PHE A 80 18.94 10.16 10.03
C PHE A 80 20.07 10.79 10.82
N VAL A 81 21.23 10.12 10.86
CA VAL A 81 22.40 10.57 11.61
C VAL A 81 23.51 11.07 10.68
N LYS A 82 23.52 10.64 9.40
CA LYS A 82 24.58 10.99 8.43
C LYS A 82 24.88 12.50 8.39
N GLY A 83 26.14 12.85 8.67
CA GLY A 83 26.63 14.24 8.65
C GLY A 83 26.25 15.09 9.86
N ARG A 84 25.64 14.50 10.90
CA ARG A 84 25.16 15.21 12.09
C ARG A 84 25.95 14.77 13.32
N THR A 85 26.38 15.73 14.12
CA THR A 85 27.19 15.49 15.33
C THR A 85 26.34 15.48 16.60
N ARG A 86 25.21 16.19 16.61
CA ARG A 86 24.30 16.31 17.76
C ARG A 86 22.85 16.36 17.29
N LEU A 87 21.98 15.61 17.97
CA LEU A 87 20.58 15.38 17.61
C LEU A 87 19.69 15.59 18.84
N GLN A 88 18.47 16.05 18.61
CA GLN A 88 17.46 16.15 19.65
C GLN A 88 16.62 14.87 19.67
N LEU A 89 16.43 14.32 20.85
CA LEU A 89 15.62 13.13 21.08
C LEU A 89 14.35 13.51 21.85
N PHE A 90 13.23 12.89 21.49
CA PHE A 90 11.99 12.94 22.25
C PHE A 90 11.69 11.54 22.75
N LEU A 91 11.39 11.39 24.03
CA LEU A 91 11.04 10.13 24.67
C LEU A 91 9.58 10.17 25.11
N SER A 92 9.04 9.00 25.48
CA SER A 92 7.69 8.90 26.05
C SER A 92 7.47 9.88 27.21
N GLY A 93 6.24 10.35 27.34
CA GLY A 93 5.87 11.36 28.35
C GLY A 93 6.41 12.77 28.04
N GLY A 94 6.73 13.06 26.77
CA GLY A 94 7.15 14.39 26.32
C GLY A 94 8.56 14.81 26.75
N VAL A 95 9.37 13.87 27.24
CA VAL A 95 10.73 14.13 27.72
C VAL A 95 11.64 14.44 26.52
N LYS A 96 12.37 15.56 26.59
CA LYS A 96 13.34 15.96 25.55
C LYS A 96 14.76 15.75 26.06
N ALA A 97 15.62 15.22 25.20
CA ALA A 97 17.04 15.03 25.49
C ALA A 97 17.90 15.42 24.27
N TRP A 98 19.18 15.64 24.50
CA TRP A 98 20.17 15.77 23.44
C TRP A 98 21.02 14.51 23.38
N ALA A 99 21.48 14.14 22.19
CA ALA A 99 22.41 13.04 22.01
C ALA A 99 23.49 13.39 20.98
N ARG A 100 24.69 12.85 21.16
CA ARG A 100 25.79 12.96 20.21
C ARG A 100 25.90 11.70 19.37
N THR A 101 26.32 11.85 18.12
CA THR A 101 26.65 10.71 17.29
C THR A 101 27.94 10.06 17.78
N VAL A 102 27.90 8.77 18.09
CA VAL A 102 29.09 7.97 18.41
C VAL A 102 29.66 7.36 17.13
N GLY A 103 28.79 6.80 16.30
CA GLY A 103 29.19 6.22 15.02
C GLY A 103 28.00 5.79 14.17
N VAL A 104 28.30 5.45 12.92
CA VAL A 104 27.32 5.00 11.93
C VAL A 104 27.77 3.67 11.37
N ASP A 105 26.85 2.71 11.29
CA ASP A 105 27.00 1.45 10.60
C ASP A 105 26.17 1.48 9.31
N PRO A 106 26.75 1.94 8.19
CA PRO A 106 26.03 2.03 6.93
C PRO A 106 25.71 0.65 6.34
N LEU A 107 26.41 -0.41 6.77
CA LEU A 107 26.21 -1.76 6.26
C LEU A 107 24.95 -2.39 6.84
N ASN A 108 24.63 -2.07 8.09
CA ASN A 108 23.40 -2.50 8.76
C ASN A 108 22.32 -1.42 8.79
N GLU A 109 22.51 -0.30 8.10
CA GLU A 109 21.59 0.85 8.09
C GLU A 109 21.28 1.38 9.51
N THR A 110 22.18 1.22 10.49
CA THR A 110 22.03 1.68 11.88
C THR A 110 23.03 2.77 12.27
N ALA A 111 22.70 3.53 13.29
CA ALA A 111 23.60 4.50 13.91
C ALA A 111 23.48 4.47 15.43
N ILE A 112 24.59 4.77 16.09
CA ILE A 112 24.74 4.76 17.53
C ILE A 112 24.87 6.21 18.01
N LEU A 113 23.96 6.60 18.89
CA LEU A 113 23.99 7.89 19.58
C LEU A 113 24.29 7.67 21.06
N ARG A 114 24.76 8.73 21.72
CA ARG A 114 24.97 8.79 23.16
C ARG A 114 24.16 9.93 23.75
N LEU A 115 23.24 9.61 24.66
CA LEU A 115 22.51 10.62 25.42
C LEU A 115 23.48 11.52 26.18
N GLU A 116 23.24 12.83 26.07
CA GLU A 116 23.88 13.82 26.92
C GLU A 116 23.14 13.86 28.26
N LYS A 117 23.88 13.72 29.37
CA LYS A 117 23.33 13.78 30.74
C LYS A 117 22.21 12.75 30.98
N PRO A 118 22.46 11.44 30.73
CA PRO A 118 21.45 10.38 30.87
C PRO A 118 20.80 10.34 32.26
N GLU A 119 21.52 10.74 33.31
CA GLU A 119 21.00 10.86 34.68
C GLU A 119 19.83 11.85 34.80
N ARG A 120 19.81 12.92 33.98
CA ARG A 120 18.67 13.86 33.94
C ARG A 120 17.44 13.23 33.31
N VAL A 121 17.64 12.41 32.28
CA VAL A 121 16.56 11.65 31.66
C VAL A 121 16.03 10.60 32.64
N ALA A 122 16.92 9.85 33.30
CA ALA A 122 16.58 8.85 34.31
C ALA A 122 15.70 9.42 35.44
N LYS A 123 15.96 10.65 35.93
CA LYS A 123 15.11 11.31 36.93
C LYS A 123 13.66 11.48 36.48
N ARG A 124 13.40 11.65 35.18
CA ARG A 124 12.04 11.73 34.61
C ARG A 124 11.32 10.37 34.58
N PHE A 125 12.07 9.27 34.77
CA PHE A 125 11.60 7.89 34.77
C PHE A 125 11.84 7.20 36.12
N GLY A 126 11.76 7.93 37.23
CA GLY A 126 11.88 7.34 38.58
C GLY A 126 13.31 6.99 39.01
N GLY A 127 14.31 7.66 38.43
CA GLY A 127 15.71 7.54 38.82
C GLY A 127 16.51 6.48 38.06
N LYS A 128 15.88 5.72 37.17
CA LYS A 128 16.55 4.75 36.28
C LYS A 128 16.27 5.09 34.82
N LEU A 129 17.31 5.02 33.99
CA LEU A 129 17.15 5.23 32.56
C LEU A 129 16.46 4.00 31.94
N PRO A 130 15.27 4.15 31.33
CA PRO A 130 14.63 3.05 30.64
C PRO A 130 15.47 2.65 29.43
N HIS A 131 15.72 1.36 29.27
CA HIS A 131 16.47 0.80 28.14
C HIS A 131 15.93 -0.60 27.81
N LEU A 132 16.16 -1.03 26.57
CA LEU A 132 15.81 -2.37 26.10
C LEU A 132 17.02 -3.29 26.21
N THR A 133 16.75 -4.57 26.44
CA THR A 133 17.77 -5.63 26.47
C THR A 133 17.79 -6.38 25.14
N TRP A 134 18.92 -6.98 24.80
CA TRP A 134 19.08 -7.72 23.54
C TRP A 134 18.61 -9.17 23.68
N GLY A 135 17.92 -9.67 22.66
CA GLY A 135 17.55 -11.08 22.50
C GLY A 135 18.51 -11.82 21.56
N ASP A 136 18.28 -13.11 21.36
CA ASP A 136 19.02 -13.94 20.40
C ASP A 136 18.27 -13.96 19.06
N SER A 137 18.81 -13.25 18.07
CA SER A 137 18.23 -13.16 16.74
C SER A 137 18.55 -14.38 15.86
N SER A 138 19.57 -15.18 16.22
CA SER A 138 19.92 -16.44 15.56
C SER A 138 18.94 -17.58 15.89
N ALA A 139 18.26 -17.46 17.04
CA ALA A 139 17.22 -18.39 17.49
C ALA A 139 15.84 -18.15 16.85
N LEU A 140 15.67 -17.09 16.05
CA LEU A 140 14.39 -16.76 15.43
C LEU A 140 13.88 -17.86 14.48
N ARG A 141 12.56 -18.03 14.43
CA ARG A 141 11.86 -19.01 13.57
C ARG A 141 10.66 -18.38 12.87
N LEU A 142 10.30 -18.92 11.71
CA LEU A 142 9.05 -18.56 11.02
C LEU A 142 7.84 -18.81 11.95
N GLY A 143 6.84 -17.93 11.90
CA GLY A 143 5.64 -18.00 12.73
C GLY A 143 5.82 -17.53 14.18
N GLN A 144 7.04 -17.25 14.63
CA GLN A 144 7.29 -16.75 15.97
C GLN A 144 6.69 -15.35 16.14
N THR A 145 5.93 -15.14 17.23
CA THR A 145 5.35 -13.85 17.59
C THR A 145 6.42 -12.82 17.89
N VAL A 146 6.25 -11.64 17.31
CA VAL A 146 7.13 -10.49 17.46
C VAL A 146 6.32 -9.20 17.56
N PHE A 147 6.95 -8.16 18.09
CA PHE A 147 6.34 -6.85 18.25
C PHE A 147 7.21 -5.77 17.63
N THR A 148 6.59 -4.76 17.02
CA THR A 148 7.26 -3.57 16.50
C THR A 148 6.85 -2.37 17.31
N ILE A 149 7.81 -1.49 17.58
CA ILE A 149 7.55 -0.24 18.28
C ILE A 149 8.18 0.91 17.50
N GLY A 150 7.44 1.99 17.34
CA GLY A 150 7.89 3.10 16.52
C GLY A 150 7.25 4.44 16.85
N ASN A 151 7.84 5.48 16.30
CA ASN A 151 7.33 6.83 16.19
C ASN A 151 6.61 6.99 14.85
N CYS A 152 5.60 6.15 14.58
CA CYS A 152 4.84 6.25 13.33
C CYS A 152 4.15 7.61 13.27
N PHE A 153 4.28 8.30 12.14
CA PHE A 153 3.63 9.58 11.91
C PHE A 153 3.84 10.61 13.04
N ASP A 154 4.99 10.56 13.73
CA ASP A 154 5.38 11.51 14.79
C ASP A 154 4.59 11.36 16.12
N SER A 155 3.98 10.19 16.36
CA SER A 155 3.14 9.92 17.54
C SER A 155 3.85 10.17 18.88
N LEU A 156 5.16 9.92 18.97
CA LEU A 156 5.90 10.09 20.22
C LEU A 156 6.04 11.56 20.62
N ARG A 157 6.05 12.47 19.63
CA ARG A 157 6.10 13.92 19.88
C ARG A 157 4.69 14.52 20.00
N LEU A 158 3.75 14.04 19.18
CA LEU A 158 2.38 14.56 19.13
C LEU A 158 1.54 14.07 20.30
N ASP A 159 1.57 12.76 20.55
CA ASP A 159 0.68 12.07 21.49
C ASP A 159 1.45 11.62 22.75
N GLY A 160 2.78 11.74 22.74
CA GLY A 160 3.64 11.28 23.84
C GLY A 160 3.80 9.75 23.91
N GLN A 161 3.25 9.03 22.93
CA GLN A 161 3.14 7.57 22.93
C GLN A 161 3.70 6.97 21.62
N PRO A 162 4.54 5.92 21.70
CA PRO A 162 4.95 5.19 20.52
C PRO A 162 3.82 4.29 20.04
N THR A 163 3.76 4.06 18.73
CA THR A 163 2.92 2.99 18.18
C THR A 163 3.50 1.63 18.52
N PHE A 164 2.62 0.69 18.83
CA PHE A 164 2.95 -0.71 19.13
C PHE A 164 2.15 -1.61 18.19
N SER A 165 2.80 -2.58 17.55
CA SER A 165 2.14 -3.56 16.68
C SER A 165 2.64 -4.96 16.96
N GLN A 166 1.74 -5.93 16.85
CA GLN A 166 2.01 -7.35 17.01
C GLN A 166 1.91 -8.04 15.65
N GLY A 167 2.77 -9.03 15.44
CA GLY A 167 2.72 -9.92 14.28
C GLY A 167 3.56 -11.16 14.51
N VAL A 168 3.94 -11.81 13.42
CA VAL A 168 4.80 -12.98 13.37
C VAL A 168 5.93 -12.78 12.39
N ILE A 169 6.97 -13.60 12.50
CA ILE A 169 8.04 -13.67 11.49
C ILE A 169 7.50 -14.41 10.25
N THR A 170 7.46 -13.72 9.11
CA THR A 170 6.97 -14.26 7.83
C THR A 170 8.10 -14.84 6.99
N MET A 171 9.32 -14.33 7.13
CA MET A 171 10.49 -14.76 6.39
C MET A 171 11.77 -14.44 7.15
N ILE A 172 12.77 -15.31 7.04
CA ILE A 172 14.17 -15.00 7.39
C ILE A 172 14.99 -15.35 6.15
N ASP A 173 15.44 -14.34 5.42
CA ASP A 173 16.14 -14.58 4.15
C ASP A 173 17.21 -13.53 3.88
N ARG A 174 18.09 -13.85 2.93
CA ARG A 174 19.15 -12.97 2.46
C ARG A 174 18.62 -12.07 1.37
N VAL A 175 18.81 -10.77 1.56
CA VAL A 175 18.29 -9.76 0.65
C VAL A 175 19.39 -8.85 0.14
N ARG A 176 19.13 -8.31 -1.04
CA ARG A 176 19.96 -7.29 -1.67
C ARG A 176 19.15 -6.03 -1.88
N ARG A 177 19.43 -4.98 -1.10
CA ARG A 177 18.71 -3.70 -1.21
C ARG A 177 19.64 -2.50 -1.08
N GLY A 178 19.72 -1.66 -2.12
CA GLY A 178 20.58 -0.48 -2.08
C GLY A 178 22.04 -0.84 -1.79
N ALA A 179 22.58 -0.34 -0.68
CA ALA A 179 23.90 -0.73 -0.15
C ALA A 179 23.84 -1.95 0.80
N TYR A 180 22.68 -2.26 1.39
CA TYR A 180 22.51 -3.38 2.30
C TYR A 180 22.58 -4.72 1.56
N ARG A 181 23.39 -5.63 2.08
CA ARG A 181 23.51 -7.04 1.68
C ARG A 181 23.48 -7.83 2.98
N GLY A 182 22.59 -8.78 3.18
CA GLY A 182 22.58 -9.51 4.45
C GLY A 182 21.25 -10.18 4.75
N VAL A 183 21.16 -10.79 5.91
CA VAL A 183 19.93 -11.42 6.42
C VAL A 183 18.93 -10.33 6.82
N VAL A 184 17.67 -10.52 6.50
CA VAL A 184 16.56 -9.71 7.01
C VAL A 184 15.51 -10.64 7.62
N VAL A 185 14.96 -10.19 8.75
CA VAL A 185 13.77 -10.77 9.36
C VAL A 185 12.57 -9.97 8.85
N GLU A 186 11.67 -10.62 8.12
CA GLU A 186 10.41 -10.05 7.66
C GLU A 186 9.28 -10.39 8.63
N THR A 187 8.34 -9.47 8.80
CA THR A 187 7.18 -9.62 9.68
C THR A 187 5.94 -8.99 9.09
N ASP A 188 4.77 -9.53 9.43
CA ASP A 188 3.46 -8.91 9.15
C ASP A 188 3.02 -7.90 10.21
N ALA A 189 3.79 -7.75 11.30
CA ALA A 189 3.63 -6.65 12.23
C ALA A 189 3.76 -5.32 11.47
N SER A 190 2.92 -4.35 11.81
CA SER A 190 2.87 -3.08 11.08
C SER A 190 4.19 -2.32 11.23
N VAL A 191 4.79 -1.96 10.10
CA VAL A 191 5.96 -1.09 10.00
C VAL A 191 5.62 0.04 9.05
N ASN A 192 5.33 1.21 9.62
CA ASN A 192 4.91 2.41 8.88
C ASN A 192 6.03 3.46 8.86
N PRO A 193 5.94 4.48 7.97
CA PRO A 193 6.87 5.59 7.96
C PRO A 193 7.07 6.21 9.34
N GLY A 194 8.34 6.40 9.73
CA GLY A 194 8.74 6.82 11.08
C GLY A 194 9.16 5.67 11.99
N SER A 195 8.84 4.41 11.67
CA SER A 195 9.24 3.24 12.49
C SER A 195 10.71 2.84 12.34
N PHE A 196 11.38 3.24 11.26
CA PHE A 196 12.76 2.81 11.00
C PHE A 196 13.70 3.25 12.12
N GLY A 197 14.60 2.36 12.50
CA GLY A 197 15.46 2.50 13.67
C GLY A 197 14.83 2.06 15.00
N GLY A 198 13.51 1.82 15.03
CA GLY A 198 12.82 1.23 16.18
C GLY A 198 13.13 -0.28 16.31
N PRO A 199 12.77 -0.90 17.45
CA PRO A 199 13.07 -2.31 17.70
C PRO A 199 12.02 -3.26 17.11
N LEU A 200 12.48 -4.44 16.70
CA LEU A 200 11.69 -5.66 16.61
C LEU A 200 11.95 -6.46 17.89
N LEU A 201 10.88 -6.78 18.63
CA LEU A 201 10.95 -7.42 19.94
C LEU A 201 10.42 -8.84 19.91
N ASP A 202 11.02 -9.72 20.72
CA ASP A 202 10.43 -11.01 21.03
C ASP A 202 9.31 -10.90 22.08
N ALA A 203 8.69 -12.04 22.36
CA ALA A 203 7.70 -12.27 23.41
C ALA A 203 8.06 -11.73 24.81
N ARG A 204 9.34 -11.50 25.09
CA ARG A 204 9.86 -11.03 26.38
C ARG A 204 10.28 -9.56 26.35
N GLY A 205 10.07 -8.86 25.24
CA GLY A 205 10.48 -7.47 25.07
C GLY A 205 11.96 -7.27 24.80
N ARG A 206 12.66 -8.34 24.40
CA ARG A 206 14.07 -8.27 24.05
C ARG A 206 14.23 -7.95 22.58
N VAL A 207 15.18 -7.09 22.25
CA VAL A 207 15.48 -6.67 20.87
C VAL A 207 16.08 -7.81 20.08
N VAL A 208 15.33 -8.32 19.11
CA VAL A 208 15.77 -9.36 18.16
C VAL A 208 16.02 -8.81 16.75
N GLY A 209 15.69 -7.53 16.52
CA GLY A 209 16.05 -6.82 15.30
C GLY A 209 15.85 -5.32 15.40
N VAL A 210 16.35 -4.60 14.40
CA VAL A 210 16.15 -3.16 14.24
C VAL A 210 15.41 -2.90 12.94
N LEU A 211 14.26 -2.25 13.05
CA LEU A 211 13.36 -1.98 11.93
C LEU A 211 14.07 -1.16 10.87
N THR A 212 13.94 -1.60 9.64
CA THR A 212 14.49 -0.97 8.45
C THR A 212 13.41 -0.86 7.38
N ARG A 213 13.74 -0.28 6.23
CA ARG A 213 12.83 -0.23 5.07
C ARG A 213 12.31 -1.62 4.72
N ASN A 214 11.24 -1.69 3.94
CA ASN A 214 10.70 -2.98 3.50
C ASN A 214 11.60 -3.59 2.42
N VAL A 215 11.67 -4.92 2.37
CA VAL A 215 12.50 -5.66 1.40
C VAL A 215 11.88 -5.61 0.01
N ASN A 216 10.57 -5.76 -0.07
CA ASN A 216 9.82 -5.83 -1.32
C ASN A 216 8.70 -4.80 -1.28
N SER A 217 8.75 -3.77 -2.13
CA SER A 217 7.72 -2.73 -2.16
C SER A 217 6.35 -3.21 -2.66
N ARG A 218 6.25 -4.43 -3.20
CA ARG A 218 4.99 -5.08 -3.59
C ARG A 218 4.39 -5.92 -2.47
N ARG A 219 5.19 -6.35 -1.48
CA ARG A 219 4.74 -7.06 -0.29
C ARG A 219 4.77 -6.07 0.88
N TRP A 220 3.60 -5.71 1.38
CA TRP A 220 3.45 -4.67 2.40
C TRP A 220 3.78 -5.18 3.81
N LEU A 221 4.96 -5.81 3.96
CA LEU A 221 5.45 -6.43 5.19
C LEU A 221 6.63 -5.64 5.76
N GLY A 222 6.74 -5.64 7.08
CA GLY A 222 7.83 -5.04 7.82
C GLY A 222 9.12 -5.84 7.71
N ALA A 223 10.25 -5.17 7.95
CA ALA A 223 11.57 -5.80 7.87
C ALA A 223 12.51 -5.26 8.95
N ALA A 224 13.37 -6.14 9.47
CA ALA A 224 14.37 -5.80 10.47
C ALA A 224 15.74 -6.40 10.15
N VAL A 225 16.79 -5.66 10.46
CA VAL A 225 18.16 -6.19 10.52
C VAL A 225 18.31 -6.98 11.84
N PRO A 226 18.88 -8.20 11.83
CA PRO A 226 19.02 -9.03 13.03
C PRO A 226 19.73 -8.33 14.19
N GLY A 227 19.21 -8.53 15.41
CA GLY A 227 19.67 -7.84 16.63
C GLY A 227 21.11 -8.13 17.01
N ASP A 228 21.57 -9.39 16.87
CA ASP A 228 22.94 -9.78 17.24
C ASP A 228 23.99 -9.03 16.40
N GLN A 229 23.69 -8.83 15.11
CA GLN A 229 24.54 -8.10 14.18
C GLN A 229 24.66 -6.62 14.57
N VAL A 230 23.53 -6.00 14.93
CA VAL A 230 23.52 -4.59 15.36
C VAL A 230 24.22 -4.44 16.72
N ARG A 231 23.98 -5.35 17.66
CA ARG A 231 24.60 -5.33 19.00
C ARG A 231 26.13 -5.43 18.90
N HIS A 232 26.64 -6.40 18.15
CA HIS A 232 28.08 -6.58 17.95
C HIS A 232 28.74 -5.31 17.40
N ASN A 233 28.14 -4.68 16.39
CA ASN A 233 28.70 -3.47 15.80
C ASN A 233 28.55 -2.24 16.71
N MET A 234 27.48 -2.15 17.50
CA MET A 234 27.34 -1.13 18.54
C MET A 234 28.48 -1.23 19.55
N GLU A 235 28.73 -2.42 20.11
CA GLU A 235 29.80 -2.65 21.10
C GLU A 235 31.17 -2.23 20.57
N ARG A 236 31.46 -2.55 19.29
CA ARG A 236 32.71 -2.12 18.64
C ARG A 236 32.80 -0.61 18.44
N ILE A 237 31.75 0.01 17.91
CA ILE A 237 31.69 1.47 17.71
C ILE A 237 31.90 2.20 19.04
N VAL A 238 31.21 1.75 20.10
CA VAL A 238 31.33 2.34 21.44
C VAL A 238 32.74 2.17 22.00
N ALA A 239 33.41 1.05 21.72
CA ALA A 239 34.79 0.81 22.10
C ALA A 239 35.83 1.53 21.21
N GLY A 240 35.41 2.36 20.25
CA GLY A 240 36.31 3.02 19.29
C GLY A 240 37.00 2.06 18.32
N LYS A 241 36.53 0.80 18.23
CA LYS A 241 37.07 -0.20 17.32
C LYS A 241 36.42 -0.07 15.93
N PRO A 242 37.15 -0.34 14.85
CA PRO A 242 36.58 -0.35 13.51
C PRO A 242 35.50 -1.42 13.40
N LEU A 243 34.50 -1.19 12.53
CA LEU A 243 33.49 -2.19 12.21
C LEU A 243 34.16 -3.47 11.69
N SER A 244 33.68 -4.63 12.12
CA SER A 244 34.21 -5.93 11.69
C SER A 244 33.21 -6.63 10.77
N ARG A 245 33.73 -7.40 9.81
CA ARG A 245 32.94 -8.41 9.09
C ARG A 245 33.26 -9.80 9.64
N GLY A 246 32.34 -10.73 9.44
CA GLY A 246 32.62 -12.14 9.61
C GLY A 246 33.62 -12.59 8.56
N ARG A 247 34.72 -13.20 9.00
CA ARG A 247 35.74 -13.83 8.14
C ARG A 247 35.39 -15.29 7.94
N PHE A 248 35.34 -15.72 6.69
CA PHE A 248 35.25 -17.14 6.36
C PHE A 248 36.61 -17.83 6.47
N GLY A 249 37.66 -17.16 5.97
CA GLY A 249 39.05 -17.54 6.20
C GLY A 249 39.61 -18.59 5.26
N VAL A 250 39.31 -18.49 3.97
CA VAL A 250 39.91 -19.32 2.93
C VAL A 250 40.42 -18.47 1.77
N ALA A 251 41.45 -18.94 1.09
CA ALA A 251 41.79 -18.49 -0.25
C ALA A 251 41.19 -19.46 -1.27
N LEU A 252 40.65 -18.90 -2.36
CA LEU A 252 39.91 -19.64 -3.38
C LEU A 252 40.54 -19.41 -4.75
N LYS A 253 40.56 -20.45 -5.58
CA LYS A 253 40.75 -20.34 -7.03
C LYS A 253 39.55 -20.96 -7.75
N LYS A 254 39.19 -20.39 -8.90
CA LYS A 254 38.14 -20.94 -9.75
C LYS A 254 38.60 -22.30 -10.30
N THR A 255 37.68 -23.26 -10.39
CA THR A 255 37.97 -24.58 -11.00
C THR A 255 36.93 -24.97 -12.05
N GLY A 256 37.41 -25.69 -13.07
CA GLY A 256 36.60 -26.40 -14.08
C GLY A 256 36.40 -25.67 -15.42
N GLY A 257 36.43 -26.46 -16.51
CA GLY A 257 35.81 -26.19 -17.83
C GLY A 257 34.44 -26.89 -17.95
N GLU A 258 33.83 -26.94 -19.15
CA GLU A 258 32.44 -27.41 -19.37
C GLU A 258 32.11 -28.80 -18.80
N ALA A 259 33.09 -29.69 -18.62
CA ALA A 259 32.90 -31.09 -18.23
C ALA A 259 32.97 -31.39 -16.71
N SER A 260 33.15 -30.41 -15.82
CA SER A 260 33.22 -30.64 -14.36
C SER A 260 32.29 -29.70 -13.58
N PRO A 261 31.72 -30.11 -12.43
CA PRO A 261 30.83 -29.24 -11.66
C PRO A 261 31.57 -27.96 -11.25
N LYS A 262 31.17 -26.85 -11.87
CA LYS A 262 31.72 -25.51 -11.64
C LYS A 262 31.66 -25.17 -10.14
N GLY A 263 32.81 -24.85 -9.55
CA GLY A 263 32.98 -24.55 -8.13
C GLY A 263 34.33 -23.90 -7.84
N LEU A 264 34.60 -23.62 -6.57
CA LEU A 264 35.81 -22.91 -6.12
C LEU A 264 36.69 -23.82 -5.30
N GLU A 265 37.91 -24.08 -5.75
CA GLU A 265 38.87 -24.86 -4.96
C GLU A 265 39.49 -23.98 -3.88
N VAL A 266 39.52 -24.51 -2.67
CA VAL A 266 40.21 -23.96 -1.52
C VAL A 266 41.71 -24.20 -1.70
N THR A 267 42.47 -23.13 -1.92
CA THR A 267 43.93 -23.22 -2.06
C THR A 267 44.63 -23.11 -0.72
N ARG A 268 44.02 -22.38 0.21
CA ARG A 268 44.56 -22.16 1.56
C ARG A 268 43.42 -21.97 2.53
N VAL A 269 43.60 -22.46 3.74
CA VAL A 269 42.72 -22.17 4.88
C VAL A 269 43.53 -21.36 5.87
N LEU A 270 42.99 -20.22 6.32
CA LEU A 270 43.65 -19.39 7.32
C LEU A 270 43.56 -20.08 8.69
N PRO A 271 44.66 -20.16 9.46
CA PRO A 271 44.62 -20.57 10.86
C PRO A 271 43.61 -19.74 11.66
N ASP A 272 43.02 -20.35 12.68
CA ASP A 272 42.04 -19.72 13.61
C ASP A 272 40.77 -19.18 12.95
N SER A 273 40.52 -19.55 11.69
CA SER A 273 39.31 -19.15 10.98
C SER A 273 38.14 -20.10 11.24
N GLY A 274 36.93 -19.58 10.99
CA GLY A 274 35.72 -20.39 10.94
C GLY A 274 35.83 -21.61 10.02
N ALA A 275 36.44 -21.44 8.85
CA ALA A 275 36.68 -22.53 7.91
C ALA A 275 37.62 -23.60 8.48
N ALA A 276 38.69 -23.20 9.18
CA ALA A 276 39.61 -24.12 9.83
C ALA A 276 38.91 -24.93 10.94
N GLN A 277 38.15 -24.24 11.81
CA GLN A 277 37.39 -24.88 12.90
C GLN A 277 36.31 -25.84 12.39
N ALA A 278 35.70 -25.53 11.25
CA ALA A 278 34.74 -26.40 10.59
C ALA A 278 35.38 -27.57 9.83
N GLY A 279 36.71 -27.64 9.77
CA GLY A 279 37.46 -28.71 9.12
C GLY A 279 37.53 -28.62 7.60
N ILE A 280 37.38 -27.42 7.01
CA ILE A 280 37.69 -27.17 5.59
C ILE A 280 39.20 -27.32 5.40
N LYS A 281 39.63 -27.93 4.29
CA LYS A 281 41.03 -28.22 3.96
C LYS A 281 41.40 -27.66 2.57
N PRO A 282 42.67 -27.35 2.32
CA PRO A 282 43.16 -27.16 0.95
C PRO A 282 42.81 -28.36 0.06
N GLY A 283 42.41 -28.10 -1.18
CA GLY A 283 41.91 -29.10 -2.13
C GLY A 283 40.40 -29.32 -2.08
N ASP A 284 39.70 -28.87 -1.03
CA ASP A 284 38.23 -28.89 -1.00
C ASP A 284 37.66 -28.00 -2.11
N ARG A 285 36.60 -28.44 -2.78
CA ARG A 285 35.90 -27.65 -3.80
C ARG A 285 34.55 -27.19 -3.29
N LEU A 286 34.41 -25.90 -3.02
CA LEU A 286 33.15 -25.29 -2.60
C LEU A 286 32.16 -25.29 -3.77
N LEU A 287 30.97 -25.86 -3.52
CA LEU A 287 29.85 -25.86 -4.46
C LEU A 287 28.78 -24.85 -4.04
N ARG A 288 28.51 -24.75 -2.73
CA ARG A 288 27.54 -23.80 -2.18
C ARG A 288 28.05 -23.18 -0.89
N VAL A 289 27.86 -21.87 -0.73
CA VAL A 289 28.11 -21.13 0.51
C VAL A 289 26.81 -20.46 0.93
N ALA A 290 26.43 -20.62 2.20
CA ALA A 290 25.16 -20.14 2.73
C ALA A 290 23.93 -20.63 1.93
N GLY A 291 24.01 -21.83 1.34
CA GLY A 291 22.97 -22.39 0.47
C GLY A 291 23.02 -21.91 -0.99
N THR A 292 23.72 -20.82 -1.29
CA THR A 292 23.85 -20.26 -2.64
C THR A 292 24.96 -20.98 -3.42
N ARG A 293 24.72 -21.27 -4.71
CA ARG A 293 25.76 -21.85 -5.59
C ARG A 293 26.81 -20.80 -5.89
N VAL A 294 28.09 -21.21 -5.81
CA VAL A 294 29.21 -20.30 -5.99
C VAL A 294 30.05 -20.74 -7.19
N TYR A 295 30.31 -19.82 -8.10
CA TYR A 295 31.07 -20.05 -9.33
C TYR A 295 32.37 -19.25 -9.36
N ASP A 296 32.43 -18.14 -8.62
CA ASP A 296 33.62 -17.31 -8.48
C ASP A 296 33.76 -16.70 -7.06
N THR A 297 34.90 -16.06 -6.82
CA THR A 297 35.19 -15.42 -5.53
C THR A 297 34.26 -14.26 -5.21
N TYR A 298 33.68 -13.62 -6.23
CA TYR A 298 32.71 -12.54 -6.05
C TYR A 298 31.38 -13.08 -5.52
N ASP A 299 30.94 -14.27 -5.93
CA ASP A 299 29.80 -14.95 -5.34
C ASP A 299 30.02 -15.18 -3.84
N VAL A 300 31.16 -15.72 -3.45
CA VAL A 300 31.48 -15.97 -2.03
C VAL A 300 31.55 -14.66 -1.25
N ALA A 301 32.27 -13.66 -1.75
CA ALA A 301 32.34 -12.35 -1.11
C ALA A 301 30.95 -11.72 -0.97
N ARG A 302 30.09 -11.83 -1.99
CA ARG A 302 28.71 -11.37 -1.97
C ARG A 302 27.89 -12.08 -0.89
N GLU A 303 27.98 -13.41 -0.78
CA GLU A 303 27.23 -14.17 0.23
C GLU A 303 27.71 -13.85 1.66
N LEU A 304 28.97 -13.48 1.82
CA LEU A 304 29.56 -13.16 3.12
C LEU A 304 29.43 -11.68 3.50
N THR A 305 29.04 -10.82 2.55
CA THR A 305 28.97 -9.38 2.75
C THR A 305 27.98 -9.05 3.88
N ASN A 306 28.49 -8.36 4.92
CA ASN A 306 27.79 -7.92 6.14
C ASN A 306 27.23 -9.03 7.03
N LEU A 307 27.80 -10.23 6.95
CA LEU A 307 27.60 -11.21 8.01
C LEU A 307 28.54 -10.90 9.16
N SER A 308 28.03 -11.05 10.38
CA SER A 308 28.80 -10.83 11.60
C SER A 308 29.73 -12.01 11.89
N PRO A 309 30.83 -11.77 12.62
CA PRO A 309 31.47 -12.83 13.38
C PRO A 309 30.44 -13.60 14.22
N GLY A 310 30.59 -14.92 14.34
CA GLY A 310 29.64 -15.81 15.00
C GLY A 310 28.49 -16.29 14.10
N THR A 311 28.31 -15.74 12.88
CA THR A 311 27.22 -16.18 12.00
C THR A 311 27.46 -17.62 11.52
N PRO A 312 26.54 -18.58 11.77
CA PRO A 312 26.65 -19.94 11.25
C PRO A 312 26.18 -20.02 9.79
N LEU A 313 26.93 -20.75 8.96
CA LEU A 313 26.66 -20.94 7.53
C LEU A 313 26.74 -22.42 7.17
N LYS A 314 25.80 -22.88 6.32
CA LYS A 314 25.92 -24.18 5.67
C LYS A 314 26.78 -24.04 4.41
N VAL A 315 27.82 -24.87 4.31
CA VAL A 315 28.73 -24.92 3.17
C VAL A 315 28.72 -26.32 2.59
N ARG A 316 28.38 -26.43 1.31
CA ARG A 316 28.43 -27.71 0.58
C ARG A 316 29.70 -27.71 -0.27
N LEU A 317 30.52 -28.74 -0.11
CA LEU A 317 31.80 -28.89 -0.80
C LEU A 317 32.02 -30.31 -1.27
N VAL A 318 33.00 -30.50 -2.15
CA VAL A 318 33.51 -31.81 -2.59
C VAL A 318 34.93 -31.98 -2.06
N ARG A 319 35.23 -33.16 -1.51
CA ARG A 319 36.56 -33.57 -1.05
C ARG A 319 36.85 -34.96 -1.61
N GLY A 320 37.78 -35.05 -2.56
CA GLY A 320 37.92 -36.26 -3.39
C GLY A 320 36.61 -36.54 -4.13
N GLU A 321 36.08 -37.76 -3.98
CA GLU A 321 34.78 -38.17 -4.56
C GLU A 321 33.57 -37.87 -3.67
N GLN A 322 33.78 -37.40 -2.43
CA GLN A 322 32.70 -37.22 -1.46
C GLN A 322 32.15 -35.80 -1.47
N THR A 323 30.81 -35.68 -1.42
CA THR A 323 30.14 -34.40 -1.17
C THR A 323 29.84 -34.23 0.32
N LEU A 324 30.37 -33.19 0.94
CA LEU A 324 30.20 -32.88 2.36
C LEU A 324 29.35 -31.61 2.54
N THR A 325 28.60 -31.55 3.64
CA THR A 325 27.93 -30.31 4.10
C THR A 325 28.43 -29.97 5.50
N LEU A 326 29.15 -28.86 5.62
CA LEU A 326 29.74 -28.39 6.87
C LEU A 326 29.01 -27.17 7.41
N ARG A 327 28.95 -27.03 8.73
CA ARG A 327 28.51 -25.81 9.42
C ARG A 327 29.73 -24.97 9.77
N VAL A 328 29.89 -23.83 9.09
CA VAL A 328 31.00 -22.89 9.30
C VAL A 328 30.50 -21.70 10.11
N VAL A 329 31.12 -21.41 11.24
CA VAL A 329 30.84 -20.20 12.04
C VAL A 329 31.85 -19.14 11.64
N LEU A 330 31.42 -17.98 11.15
CA LEU A 330 32.37 -16.94 10.74
C LEU A 330 33.20 -16.45 11.93
N SER A 331 34.52 -16.40 11.78
CA SER A 331 35.43 -15.81 12.78
C SER A 331 35.46 -14.28 12.66
N GLU A 332 36.13 -13.58 13.57
CA GLU A 332 36.37 -12.14 13.38
C GLU A 332 37.24 -11.86 12.13
N GLY A 333 37.00 -10.72 11.48
CA GLY A 333 37.52 -10.44 10.14
C GLY A 333 37.59 -8.98 9.73
N GLY A 334 38.79 -8.58 9.29
CA GLY A 334 39.08 -7.42 8.43
C GLY A 334 38.35 -6.12 8.79
N GLU A 335 39.08 -5.18 9.37
CA GLU A 335 38.59 -3.83 9.67
C GLU A 335 37.94 -3.20 8.43
N ILE A 336 36.70 -2.76 8.56
CA ILE A 336 36.11 -1.85 7.58
C ILE A 336 36.67 -0.48 7.93
N LEU A 337 37.69 -0.04 7.18
CA LEU A 337 38.05 1.37 7.17
C LEU A 337 36.82 2.14 6.70
N ALA A 338 36.34 3.07 7.53
CA ALA A 338 35.29 4.02 7.18
C ALA A 338 35.82 5.00 6.13
N ALA A 339 35.95 4.54 4.88
CA ALA A 339 36.29 5.38 3.75
C ALA A 339 35.36 5.04 2.58
N ALA A 340 34.50 6.00 2.25
CA ALA A 340 33.85 6.04 0.96
C ALA A 340 34.93 6.22 -0.11
N GLN A 341 35.43 5.13 -0.70
CA GLN A 341 35.96 5.22 -2.05
C GLN A 341 34.76 5.41 -2.98
N LYS A 342 34.62 6.64 -3.49
CA LYS A 342 33.79 6.94 -4.66
C LYS A 342 34.19 5.94 -5.74
N PRO A 343 33.26 5.14 -6.32
CA PRO A 343 33.55 4.52 -7.59
C PRO A 343 33.87 5.64 -8.59
N GLU A 344 34.98 5.51 -9.31
CA GLU A 344 35.30 6.40 -10.41
C GLU A 344 34.11 6.47 -11.37
N PRO A 345 33.73 7.68 -11.85
CA PRO A 345 32.63 7.80 -12.78
C PRO A 345 33.01 7.09 -14.08
N LYS A 346 32.23 6.07 -14.46
CA LYS A 346 32.21 5.60 -15.85
C LYS A 346 31.91 6.80 -16.74
N PRO A 347 32.54 6.93 -17.93
CA PRO A 347 32.27 8.04 -18.83
C PRO A 347 30.79 8.04 -19.19
N THR A 348 30.08 9.04 -18.67
CA THR A 348 28.68 9.30 -18.98
C THR A 348 28.60 9.78 -20.42
N ARG A 349 27.78 9.09 -21.22
CA ARG A 349 27.24 9.61 -22.48
C ARG A 349 26.75 11.05 -22.22
N PRO A 350 27.08 12.04 -23.07
CA PRO A 350 26.75 13.43 -22.79
C PRO A 350 25.25 13.58 -22.61
N GLU A 351 24.87 14.08 -21.43
CA GLU A 351 23.50 14.51 -21.16
C GLU A 351 23.17 15.71 -22.07
N PRO A 352 21.93 15.81 -22.58
CA PRO A 352 21.49 16.99 -23.31
C PRO A 352 21.64 18.21 -22.41
N LYS A 353 22.27 19.28 -22.92
CA LYS A 353 22.39 20.55 -22.18
C LYS A 353 21.01 21.02 -21.70
N PRO A 354 20.88 21.52 -20.45
CA PRO A 354 19.63 22.08 -19.97
C PRO A 354 19.25 23.28 -20.85
N GLN A 355 18.13 23.17 -21.56
CA GLN A 355 17.55 24.32 -22.24
C GLN A 355 17.08 25.34 -21.18
N PRO A 356 17.19 26.65 -21.42
CA PRO A 356 16.73 27.67 -20.49
C PRO A 356 15.22 27.50 -20.26
N ARG A 357 14.82 27.29 -19.01
CA ARG A 357 13.40 27.25 -18.65
C ARG A 357 12.84 28.68 -18.75
N PRO A 358 11.70 28.89 -19.43
CA PRO A 358 11.03 30.19 -19.42
C PRO A 358 10.64 30.56 -17.99
N GLN A 359 10.95 31.78 -17.58
CA GLN A 359 10.55 32.32 -16.28
C GLN A 359 9.03 32.57 -16.28
N PRO A 360 8.26 32.09 -15.28
CA PRO A 360 6.81 32.28 -15.31
C PRO A 360 6.40 33.68 -14.83
N LYS A 361 5.38 34.23 -15.48
CA LYS A 361 4.68 35.45 -15.06
C LYS A 361 3.96 35.22 -13.72
N ALA A 362 3.94 36.22 -12.85
CA ALA A 362 3.26 36.16 -11.57
C ALA A 362 1.73 36.06 -11.75
N GLY A 363 1.07 35.09 -11.09
CA GLY A 363 -0.40 35.11 -10.92
C GLY A 363 -1.17 33.79 -11.03
N GLU A 364 -0.64 32.71 -11.61
CA GLU A 364 -1.42 31.47 -11.78
C GLU A 364 -1.48 30.62 -10.51
N ARG A 365 -2.69 30.42 -9.96
CA ARG A 365 -2.94 29.53 -8.82
C ARG A 365 -3.09 28.09 -9.30
N VAL A 366 -2.41 27.18 -8.62
CA VAL A 366 -2.56 25.73 -8.82
C VAL A 366 -3.95 25.26 -8.43
N ARG A 367 -4.53 24.36 -9.23
CA ARG A 367 -5.77 23.65 -8.91
C ARG A 367 -5.55 22.14 -8.90
N LEU A 368 -6.25 21.48 -7.97
CA LEU A 368 -6.26 20.03 -7.81
C LEU A 368 -7.55 19.36 -8.23
N GLY A 369 -8.67 20.10 -8.17
CA GLY A 369 -10.02 19.56 -8.30
C GLY A 369 -10.39 18.59 -7.17
N VAL A 370 -10.11 19.00 -5.93
CA VAL A 370 -10.61 18.30 -4.73
C VAL A 370 -11.27 19.31 -3.80
N ARG A 371 -12.32 18.85 -3.10
CA ARG A 371 -12.80 19.49 -1.90
C ARG A 371 -12.34 18.68 -0.71
N VAL A 372 -11.76 19.38 0.27
CA VAL A 372 -11.23 18.78 1.50
C VAL A 372 -11.85 19.45 2.72
N GLN A 373 -11.94 18.71 3.82
CA GLN A 373 -12.44 19.21 5.11
C GLN A 373 -11.50 18.86 6.25
N ALA A 374 -11.55 19.65 7.32
CA ALA A 374 -10.89 19.32 8.58
C ALA A 374 -11.59 18.13 9.25
N ARG A 375 -10.81 17.29 9.92
CA ARG A 375 -11.33 16.12 10.65
C ARG A 375 -11.54 16.48 12.12
N GLU A 376 -12.57 15.89 12.74
CA GLU A 376 -12.83 16.06 14.17
C GLU A 376 -11.73 15.44 15.06
N ALA A 377 -11.05 14.39 14.60
CA ALA A 377 -9.96 13.74 15.32
C ALA A 377 -8.80 13.26 14.41
N GLY A 378 -7.58 13.65 14.78
CA GLY A 378 -6.32 13.23 14.14
C GLY A 378 -5.85 14.16 12.99
N PRO A 379 -4.55 14.11 12.63
CA PRO A 379 -3.98 15.00 11.60
C PRO A 379 -4.45 14.63 10.19
N GLY A 380 -4.44 15.62 9.29
CA GLY A 380 -4.78 15.46 7.88
C GLY A 380 -6.11 16.12 7.49
N LEU A 381 -6.33 16.25 6.19
CA LEU A 381 -7.61 16.72 5.63
C LEU A 381 -8.31 15.60 4.89
N GLU A 382 -9.59 15.39 5.16
CA GLU A 382 -10.40 14.40 4.48
C GLU A 382 -10.89 14.93 3.13
N VAL A 383 -10.74 14.11 2.09
CA VAL A 383 -11.25 14.37 0.75
C VAL A 383 -12.74 14.04 0.73
N VAL A 384 -13.57 15.08 0.63
CA VAL A 384 -15.03 14.91 0.58
C VAL A 384 -15.54 14.80 -0.86
N GLU A 385 -14.81 15.37 -1.81
CA GLU A 385 -15.14 15.33 -3.22
C GLU A 385 -13.88 15.41 -4.08
N VAL A 386 -13.92 14.72 -5.22
CA VAL A 386 -12.88 14.77 -6.25
C VAL A 386 -13.61 15.11 -7.55
N ASP A 387 -13.23 16.22 -8.17
CA ASP A 387 -13.81 16.65 -9.43
C ASP A 387 -13.40 15.65 -10.53
N PRO A 388 -14.35 15.17 -11.36
CA PRO A 388 -14.01 14.38 -12.56
C PRO A 388 -13.02 15.13 -13.45
N ASP A 389 -12.12 14.40 -14.10
CA ASP A 389 -11.09 14.95 -15.01
C ASP A 389 -10.15 16.00 -14.38
N SER A 390 -10.04 15.97 -13.05
CA SER A 390 -9.09 16.80 -12.32
C SER A 390 -7.73 16.14 -12.13
N PRO A 391 -6.67 16.93 -11.90
CA PRO A 391 -5.38 16.45 -11.41
C PRO A 391 -5.47 15.43 -10.27
N ALA A 392 -6.43 15.60 -9.36
CA ALA A 392 -6.62 14.67 -8.25
C ALA A 392 -7.29 13.36 -8.70
N SER A 393 -8.30 13.42 -9.57
CA SER A 393 -8.92 12.22 -10.14
C SER A 393 -7.90 11.38 -10.93
N GLU A 394 -7.11 12.03 -11.80
CA GLU A 394 -6.04 11.38 -12.56
C GLU A 394 -4.95 10.76 -11.67
N ALA A 395 -4.65 11.42 -10.55
CA ALA A 395 -3.71 10.90 -9.54
C ALA A 395 -4.28 9.73 -8.72
N GLY A 396 -5.57 9.41 -8.87
CA GLY A 396 -6.26 8.35 -8.15
C GLY A 396 -6.67 8.71 -6.73
N LEU A 397 -6.80 10.01 -6.41
CA LEU A 397 -7.42 10.49 -5.17
C LEU A 397 -8.90 10.08 -5.15
N GLN A 398 -9.41 9.68 -3.99
CA GLN A 398 -10.79 9.22 -3.83
C GLN A 398 -11.48 9.92 -2.66
N LYS A 399 -12.80 9.99 -2.70
CA LYS A 399 -13.61 10.39 -1.55
C LYS A 399 -13.29 9.47 -0.36
N GLY A 400 -13.08 10.06 0.82
CA GLY A 400 -12.69 9.38 2.05
C GLY A 400 -11.17 9.24 2.23
N ASP A 401 -10.34 9.62 1.25
CA ASP A 401 -8.89 9.73 1.45
C ASP A 401 -8.58 10.82 2.48
N ILE A 402 -7.62 10.57 3.36
CA ILE A 402 -7.11 11.60 4.29
C ILE A 402 -5.75 12.07 3.80
N VAL A 403 -5.68 13.27 3.22
CA VAL A 403 -4.43 13.90 2.78
C VAL A 403 -3.60 14.29 4.01
N VAL A 404 -2.42 13.67 4.14
CA VAL A 404 -1.53 13.89 5.29
C VAL A 404 -0.21 14.57 4.90
N ALA A 405 0.17 14.55 3.62
CA ALA A 405 1.34 15.28 3.12
C ALA A 405 1.25 15.55 1.61
N MET A 406 1.84 16.67 1.17
CA MET A 406 1.98 17.06 -0.23
C MET A 406 3.41 17.55 -0.48
N GLY A 407 4.18 16.75 -1.20
CA GLY A 407 5.63 16.87 -1.37
C GLY A 407 6.34 16.97 -0.04
N ARG A 408 6.84 18.17 0.30
CA ARG A 408 7.56 18.46 1.55
C ARG A 408 6.70 19.16 2.62
N THR A 409 5.41 19.29 2.43
CA THR A 409 4.53 19.96 3.41
C THR A 409 3.63 18.93 4.05
N GLN A 410 3.69 18.81 5.38
CA GLN A 410 2.72 18.01 6.13
C GLN A 410 1.40 18.77 6.17
N ILE A 411 0.30 18.06 5.89
CA ILE A 411 -1.03 18.65 5.87
C ILE A 411 -1.71 18.27 7.19
N ARG A 412 -1.91 19.24 8.09
CA ARG A 412 -2.67 19.06 9.34
C ARG A 412 -3.90 19.95 9.40
N SER A 413 -3.89 21.03 8.64
CA SER A 413 -4.92 22.08 8.61
C SER A 413 -5.17 22.56 7.18
N MET A 414 -6.26 23.32 7.00
CA MET A 414 -6.54 24.01 5.74
C MET A 414 -5.42 24.99 5.36
N ASP A 415 -4.80 25.64 6.33
CA ASP A 415 -3.68 26.57 6.11
C ASP A 415 -2.42 25.86 5.62
N ASP A 416 -2.12 24.67 6.16
CA ASP A 416 -1.01 23.84 5.66
C ASP A 416 -1.24 23.44 4.20
N PHE A 417 -2.49 23.09 3.86
CA PHE A 417 -2.88 22.70 2.51
C PHE A 417 -2.79 23.86 1.53
N ALA A 418 -3.29 25.04 1.90
CA ALA A 418 -3.14 26.26 1.11
C ALA A 418 -1.66 26.66 0.94
N THR A 419 -0.86 26.57 2.00
CA THR A 419 0.57 26.85 1.99
C THR A 419 1.34 25.85 1.12
N ALA A 420 0.94 24.57 1.15
CA ALA A 420 1.52 23.55 0.29
C ALA A 420 1.24 23.85 -1.18
N LEU A 421 -0.02 24.13 -1.53
CA LEU A 421 -0.45 24.44 -2.89
C LEU A 421 0.26 25.66 -3.48
N ALA A 422 0.49 26.69 -2.67
CA ALA A 422 1.18 27.91 -3.09
C ALA A 422 2.65 27.69 -3.54
N ARG A 423 3.25 26.53 -3.22
CA ARG A 423 4.64 26.20 -3.57
C ARG A 423 4.79 25.55 -4.93
N TYR A 424 3.71 24.99 -5.46
CA TYR A 424 3.75 24.22 -6.69
C TYR A 424 3.27 25.07 -7.86
N ARG A 425 3.67 24.67 -9.06
CA ARG A 425 3.27 25.33 -10.30
C ARG A 425 2.45 24.40 -11.19
N PRO A 426 1.61 24.93 -12.08
CA PRO A 426 0.96 24.13 -13.11
C PRO A 426 1.96 23.27 -13.89
N GLY A 427 1.59 22.03 -14.17
CA GLY A 427 2.43 21.01 -14.83
C GLY A 427 3.49 20.37 -13.92
N GLN A 428 3.68 20.84 -12.69
CA GLN A 428 4.60 20.19 -11.75
C GLN A 428 3.99 18.89 -11.21
N THR A 429 4.72 17.79 -11.29
CA THR A 429 4.34 16.54 -10.62
C THR A 429 4.99 16.46 -9.25
N GLU A 430 4.20 16.19 -8.23
CA GLU A 430 4.67 15.97 -6.88
C GLU A 430 3.98 14.76 -6.25
N ARG A 431 4.51 14.30 -5.12
CA ARG A 431 3.96 13.16 -4.40
C ARG A 431 3.02 13.61 -3.30
N VAL A 432 1.81 13.05 -3.29
CA VAL A 432 0.80 13.27 -2.26
C VAL A 432 0.64 11.99 -1.46
N ILE A 433 0.57 12.10 -0.14
CA ILE A 433 0.29 10.95 0.72
C ILE A 433 -1.10 11.08 1.28
N VAL A 434 -1.87 10.01 1.09
CA VAL A 434 -3.22 9.86 1.61
C VAL A 434 -3.32 8.65 2.52
N LEU A 435 -4.17 8.68 3.54
CA LEU A 435 -4.60 7.49 4.26
C LEU A 435 -5.93 7.02 3.67
N ARG A 436 -5.98 5.76 3.22
CA ARG A 436 -7.19 5.08 2.76
C ARG A 436 -7.29 3.76 3.52
N ASP A 437 -8.44 3.48 4.11
CA ASP A 437 -8.66 2.25 4.91
C ASP A 437 -7.61 2.05 6.02
N ARG A 438 -7.26 3.15 6.72
CA ARG A 438 -6.18 3.20 7.75
C ARG A 438 -4.77 2.85 7.24
N ARG A 439 -4.54 2.84 5.93
CA ARG A 439 -3.23 2.56 5.30
C ARG A 439 -2.74 3.76 4.50
N ALA A 440 -1.45 4.06 4.55
CA ALA A 440 -0.84 5.14 3.76
C ALA A 440 -0.67 4.71 2.29
N ARG A 441 -1.08 5.58 1.37
CA ARG A 441 -0.89 5.45 -0.08
C ARG A 441 -0.12 6.67 -0.59
N LEU A 442 0.83 6.43 -1.50
CA LEU A 442 1.61 7.46 -2.18
C LEU A 442 1.06 7.63 -3.59
N LEU A 443 0.52 8.82 -3.89
CA LEU A 443 -0.02 9.18 -5.18
C LEU A 443 0.94 10.16 -5.87
N ARG A 444 1.10 10.06 -7.19
CA ARG A 444 1.80 11.06 -7.99
C ARG A 444 0.76 11.98 -8.59
N LEU A 445 0.81 13.24 -8.22
CA LEU A 445 -0.16 14.24 -8.62
C LEU A 445 0.52 15.31 -9.46
N THR A 446 0.00 15.55 -10.65
CA THR A 446 0.47 16.62 -11.54
C THR A 446 -0.45 17.82 -11.40
N PHE A 447 0.03 18.91 -10.82
CA PHE A 447 -0.76 20.09 -10.51
C PHE A 447 -1.29 20.77 -11.79
N GLY A 448 -2.59 21.05 -11.86
CA GLY A 448 -3.19 21.81 -12.95
C GLY A 448 -3.04 23.32 -12.74
N GLY A 449 -3.11 24.10 -13.82
CA GLY A 449 -3.16 25.56 -13.77
C GLY A 449 -4.57 26.11 -13.90
N GLY A 450 -4.93 27.06 -13.03
CA GLY A 450 -6.17 27.81 -13.16
C GLY A 450 -5.94 29.11 -13.92
N SER A 451 -6.39 29.19 -15.17
CA SER A 451 -6.77 30.47 -15.78
C SER A 451 -8.25 30.70 -15.48
N GLN A 452 -8.58 31.83 -14.83
CA GLN A 452 -9.89 32.44 -15.07
C GLN A 452 -9.78 33.13 -16.43
N ALA A 453 -10.26 32.49 -17.50
CA ALA A 453 -10.44 33.17 -18.76
C ALA A 453 -11.93 33.50 -18.96
N GLN A 454 -12.23 34.79 -18.81
CA GLN A 454 -13.32 35.45 -19.53
C GLN A 454 -13.24 35.12 -21.03
N LYS A 455 -14.39 35.09 -21.72
CA LYS A 455 -14.51 35.04 -23.19
C LYS A 455 -13.62 36.14 -23.83
N PRO A 456 -12.78 35.82 -24.82
CA PRO A 456 -12.99 36.44 -26.14
C PRO A 456 -12.57 35.62 -27.39
N THR A 457 -13.38 35.84 -28.44
CA THR A 457 -13.24 35.81 -29.91
C THR A 457 -12.10 35.01 -30.62
N PRO A 458 -12.43 34.20 -31.66
CA PRO A 458 -11.46 33.38 -32.38
C PRO A 458 -10.89 34.03 -33.66
N LYS A 459 -9.62 33.73 -33.99
CA LYS A 459 -9.03 33.74 -35.35
C LYS A 459 -7.69 32.97 -35.36
N PRO A 460 -7.25 32.37 -36.48
CA PRO A 460 -7.73 31.08 -36.97
C PRO A 460 -6.58 30.03 -37.07
N GLN A 461 -6.89 28.76 -36.83
CA GLN A 461 -6.03 27.62 -37.20
C GLN A 461 -6.72 26.75 -38.28
N PRO A 462 -5.95 26.06 -39.14
CA PRO A 462 -6.49 25.27 -40.24
C PRO A 462 -7.32 24.09 -39.74
N GLN A 463 -8.43 23.88 -40.43
CA GLN A 463 -9.56 23.04 -40.05
C GLN A 463 -9.22 21.54 -40.10
N GLN A 464 -9.54 20.80 -39.03
CA GLN A 464 -10.38 19.62 -39.21
C GLN A 464 -11.84 20.11 -39.15
N PRO A 465 -12.74 19.67 -40.05
CA PRO A 465 -14.05 20.29 -40.16
C PRO A 465 -14.87 19.96 -38.92
N GLN A 466 -15.17 20.97 -38.11
CA GLN A 466 -16.36 20.93 -37.28
C GLN A 466 -17.55 21.11 -38.23
N PRO A 467 -18.59 20.26 -38.16
CA PRO A 467 -19.81 20.47 -38.93
C PRO A 467 -20.39 21.83 -38.51
N ARG A 468 -20.52 22.74 -39.48
CA ARG A 468 -21.24 24.01 -39.27
C ARG A 468 -22.68 23.65 -38.87
N PRO A 469 -23.38 24.50 -38.09
CA PRO A 469 -24.81 24.34 -37.90
C PRO A 469 -25.45 24.27 -39.29
N THR A 470 -25.91 23.07 -39.64
CA THR A 470 -26.58 22.82 -40.90
C THR A 470 -27.98 23.39 -40.77
N ASN A 471 -28.67 23.64 -41.89
CA ASN A 471 -30.09 23.98 -41.84
C ASN A 471 -30.96 22.75 -41.44
N GLN A 472 -30.36 21.72 -40.85
CA GLN A 472 -30.98 20.46 -40.50
C GLN A 472 -31.44 20.47 -39.04
N PRO A 473 -32.59 19.83 -38.75
CA PRO A 473 -33.13 19.76 -37.39
C PRO A 473 -32.20 18.98 -36.47
N GLY A 474 -32.15 19.42 -35.21
CA GLY A 474 -31.32 18.81 -34.17
C GLY A 474 -31.71 17.36 -33.91
N TYR A 475 -30.70 16.50 -33.84
CA TYR A 475 -30.86 15.08 -33.58
C TYR A 475 -30.29 14.72 -32.21
N LEU A 476 -31.08 14.02 -31.39
CA LEU A 476 -30.66 13.59 -30.05
C LEU A 476 -30.14 12.14 -30.04
N GLY A 477 -30.71 11.24 -30.82
CA GLY A 477 -30.28 9.83 -30.88
C GLY A 477 -30.83 8.92 -29.80
N VAL A 478 -32.11 9.06 -29.45
CA VAL A 478 -32.82 8.19 -28.49
C VAL A 478 -33.86 7.30 -29.17
N TYR A 479 -34.05 6.09 -28.62
CA TYR A 479 -35.22 5.24 -28.81
C TYR A 479 -36.18 5.47 -27.65
N LEU A 480 -37.44 5.73 -27.95
CA LEU A 480 -38.45 6.00 -26.93
C LEU A 480 -39.36 4.78 -26.77
N ALA A 481 -39.66 4.43 -25.52
CA ALA A 481 -40.68 3.46 -25.17
C ALA A 481 -42.04 4.16 -25.06
N PRO A 482 -43.17 3.48 -25.35
CA PRO A 482 -44.50 4.08 -25.21
C PRO A 482 -44.72 4.62 -23.80
N GLY A 483 -44.76 5.95 -23.68
CA GLY A 483 -45.03 6.65 -22.43
C GLY A 483 -46.52 6.85 -22.20
N GLY A 484 -46.98 6.78 -20.94
CA GLY A 484 -48.31 7.27 -20.57
C GLY A 484 -48.38 8.80 -20.72
N GLU A 485 -49.48 9.31 -21.26
CA GLU A 485 -49.68 10.75 -21.47
C GLU A 485 -49.39 11.57 -20.21
N GLY A 486 -48.66 12.68 -20.36
CA GLY A 486 -48.41 13.63 -19.27
C GLY A 486 -47.17 13.36 -18.43
N GLN A 487 -46.44 12.27 -18.69
CA GLN A 487 -45.30 11.82 -17.88
C GLN A 487 -43.93 12.07 -18.54
N GLY A 488 -43.86 12.69 -19.70
CA GLY A 488 -42.61 12.92 -20.42
C GLY A 488 -42.09 11.68 -21.15
N ALA A 489 -41.05 11.88 -21.96
CA ALA A 489 -40.59 10.89 -22.92
C ALA A 489 -39.66 9.85 -22.28
N LEU A 490 -40.05 8.58 -22.32
CA LEU A 490 -39.31 7.49 -21.69
C LEU A 490 -38.26 6.92 -22.65
N VAL A 491 -36.98 6.99 -22.26
CA VAL A 491 -35.86 6.48 -23.04
C VAL A 491 -35.77 4.97 -22.90
N ASP A 492 -36.01 4.25 -23.99
CA ASP A 492 -35.80 2.81 -24.09
C ASP A 492 -34.31 2.48 -24.34
N GLY A 493 -33.61 3.38 -25.03
CA GLY A 493 -32.16 3.29 -25.25
C GLY A 493 -31.63 4.45 -26.08
N CYS A 494 -30.31 4.48 -26.28
CA CYS A 494 -29.62 5.49 -27.08
C CYS A 494 -28.93 4.83 -28.27
N VAL A 495 -28.82 5.56 -29.38
CA VAL A 495 -27.97 5.13 -30.49
C VAL A 495 -26.52 5.30 -30.06
N VAL A 496 -25.68 4.27 -30.20
CA VAL A 496 -24.29 4.31 -29.73
C VAL A 496 -23.50 5.36 -30.51
N GLY A 497 -22.77 6.21 -29.78
CA GLY A 497 -22.03 7.34 -30.35
C GLY A 497 -22.89 8.56 -30.68
N SER A 498 -24.21 8.49 -30.47
CA SER A 498 -25.11 9.64 -30.64
C SER A 498 -24.93 10.71 -29.56
N PRO A 499 -25.47 11.92 -29.76
CA PRO A 499 -25.49 12.95 -28.74
C PRO A 499 -26.04 12.50 -27.38
N ALA A 500 -27.09 11.68 -27.37
CA ALA A 500 -27.68 11.15 -26.15
C ALA A 500 -26.74 10.20 -25.41
N ASP A 501 -26.07 9.30 -26.14
CA ASP A 501 -25.10 8.36 -25.58
C ASP A 501 -23.88 9.10 -25.02
N GLN A 502 -23.37 10.09 -25.75
CA GLN A 502 -22.26 10.95 -25.29
C GLN A 502 -22.61 11.80 -24.07
N ALA A 503 -23.89 12.17 -23.93
CA ALA A 503 -24.39 12.90 -22.76
C ALA A 503 -24.72 11.99 -21.56
N GLY A 504 -24.59 10.67 -21.71
CA GLY A 504 -24.84 9.70 -20.65
C GLY A 504 -26.32 9.47 -20.33
N LEU A 505 -27.22 9.63 -21.31
CA LEU A 505 -28.61 9.17 -21.20
C LEU A 505 -28.65 7.63 -21.16
N GLU A 506 -29.44 7.09 -20.24
CA GLU A 506 -29.54 5.65 -19.98
C GLU A 506 -30.97 5.14 -20.25
N SER A 507 -31.09 3.84 -20.55
CA SER A 507 -32.41 3.19 -20.64
C SER A 507 -33.15 3.26 -19.31
N GLY A 508 -34.40 3.70 -19.34
CA GLY A 508 -35.23 3.99 -18.17
C GLY A 508 -35.22 5.45 -17.72
N ASP A 509 -34.41 6.31 -18.35
CA ASP A 509 -34.47 7.76 -18.15
C ASP A 509 -35.77 8.34 -18.70
N ARG A 510 -36.37 9.27 -17.96
CA ARG A 510 -37.57 9.98 -18.40
C ARG A 510 -37.25 11.45 -18.62
N ILE A 511 -37.29 11.87 -19.88
CA ILE A 511 -37.01 13.26 -20.27
C ILE A 511 -38.29 14.06 -20.03
N VAL A 512 -38.24 14.96 -19.06
CA VAL A 512 -39.38 15.78 -18.62
C VAL A 512 -39.24 17.25 -19.03
N ALA A 513 -38.06 17.68 -19.48
CA ALA A 513 -37.84 19.02 -20.01
C ALA A 513 -36.68 19.12 -21.01
N VAL A 514 -36.74 20.09 -21.93
CA VAL A 514 -35.63 20.55 -22.77
C VAL A 514 -35.49 22.06 -22.62
N ASP A 515 -34.34 22.53 -22.15
CA ASP A 515 -34.05 23.94 -21.83
C ASP A 515 -35.11 24.60 -20.92
N GLY A 516 -35.70 23.80 -20.02
CA GLY A 516 -36.76 24.23 -19.10
C GLY A 516 -38.18 24.17 -19.69
N GLU A 517 -38.34 23.93 -20.98
CA GLU A 517 -39.65 23.68 -21.61
C GLU A 517 -40.10 22.25 -21.31
N ARG A 518 -41.34 22.09 -20.83
CA ARG A 518 -41.87 20.81 -20.36
C ARG A 518 -42.07 19.84 -21.53
N VAL A 519 -41.64 18.61 -21.33
CA VAL A 519 -41.91 17.46 -22.21
C VAL A 519 -42.94 16.58 -21.50
N ALA A 520 -44.13 16.45 -22.08
CA ALA A 520 -45.20 15.61 -21.53
C ALA A 520 -45.40 14.32 -22.33
N THR A 521 -45.04 14.32 -23.61
CA THR A 521 -45.15 13.20 -24.55
C THR A 521 -43.91 13.06 -25.43
N ASP A 522 -43.79 11.92 -26.12
CA ASP A 522 -42.71 11.67 -27.08
C ASP A 522 -42.75 12.67 -28.26
N ASP A 523 -43.95 13.09 -28.67
CA ASP A 523 -44.15 14.08 -29.72
C ASP A 523 -43.70 15.49 -29.29
N ASP A 524 -43.88 15.84 -28.00
CA ASP A 524 -43.36 17.10 -27.46
C ASP A 524 -41.84 17.15 -27.54
N LEU A 525 -41.17 16.06 -27.13
CA LEU A 525 -39.72 15.94 -27.24
C LEU A 525 -39.27 16.04 -28.70
N ALA A 526 -39.96 15.33 -29.60
CA ALA A 526 -39.63 15.36 -31.02
C ALA A 526 -39.88 16.75 -31.65
N GLY A 527 -40.92 17.46 -31.21
CA GLY A 527 -41.21 18.84 -31.63
C GLY A 527 -40.15 19.82 -31.16
N LEU A 528 -39.80 19.77 -29.87
CA LEU A 528 -38.76 20.61 -29.27
C LEU A 528 -37.42 20.38 -29.96
N LEU A 529 -37.01 19.14 -30.20
CA LEU A 529 -35.75 18.84 -30.89
C LEU A 529 -35.75 19.29 -32.36
N ARG A 530 -36.87 19.17 -33.08
CA ARG A 530 -36.99 19.66 -34.47
C ARG A 530 -36.95 21.18 -34.59
N SER A 531 -37.39 21.90 -33.55
CA SER A 531 -37.30 23.36 -33.49
C SER A 531 -35.87 23.87 -33.25
N ARG A 532 -34.97 22.98 -32.82
CA ARG A 532 -33.54 23.25 -32.60
C ARG A 532 -32.71 22.81 -33.79
N ARG A 533 -31.49 23.32 -33.89
CA ARG A 533 -30.59 23.02 -35.01
C ARG A 533 -29.51 22.02 -34.59
N ALA A 534 -29.08 21.19 -35.54
CA ALA A 534 -27.90 20.37 -35.32
C ALA A 534 -26.68 21.26 -34.98
N GLY A 535 -25.91 20.86 -33.97
CA GLY A 535 -24.82 21.60 -33.35
C GLY A 535 -25.23 22.48 -32.17
N GLU A 536 -26.54 22.65 -31.91
CA GLU A 536 -27.04 23.44 -30.78
C GLU A 536 -26.93 22.67 -29.46
N LYS A 537 -26.54 23.37 -28.38
CA LYS A 537 -26.49 22.79 -27.03
C LYS A 537 -27.81 23.00 -26.32
N VAL A 538 -28.40 21.91 -25.85
CA VAL A 538 -29.64 21.91 -25.05
C VAL A 538 -29.39 21.25 -23.70
N VAL A 539 -30.18 21.60 -22.69
CA VAL A 539 -30.16 20.99 -21.36
C VAL A 539 -31.42 20.16 -21.16
N LEU A 540 -31.26 18.86 -20.95
CA LEU A 540 -32.35 17.93 -20.71
C LEU A 540 -32.60 17.80 -19.21
N GLY A 541 -33.84 18.02 -18.78
CA GLY A 541 -34.33 17.64 -17.46
C GLY A 541 -34.73 16.17 -17.48
N VAL A 542 -34.02 15.34 -16.72
CA VAL A 542 -34.17 13.88 -16.75
C VAL A 542 -34.51 13.33 -15.37
N GLU A 543 -35.52 12.48 -15.28
CA GLU A 543 -35.84 11.71 -14.08
C GLU A 543 -35.26 10.29 -14.22
N ARG A 544 -34.30 9.96 -13.35
CA ARG A 544 -33.64 8.65 -13.28
C ARG A 544 -33.93 8.01 -11.93
N GLY A 545 -34.92 7.11 -11.89
CA GLY A 545 -35.47 6.59 -10.65
C GLY A 545 -36.13 7.71 -9.83
N SER A 546 -35.63 7.97 -8.61
CA SER A 546 -36.11 9.08 -7.74
C SER A 546 -35.29 10.37 -7.88
N ARG A 547 -34.28 10.40 -8.76
CA ARG A 547 -33.35 11.53 -8.91
C ARG A 547 -33.71 12.37 -10.12
N ARG A 548 -33.64 13.69 -9.98
CA ARG A 548 -33.71 14.65 -11.09
C ARG A 548 -32.32 15.10 -11.50
N LEU A 549 -32.02 14.97 -12.79
CA LEU A 549 -30.72 15.29 -13.40
C LEU A 549 -30.92 16.37 -14.46
N ALA A 550 -29.88 17.17 -14.70
CA ALA A 550 -29.80 18.12 -15.81
C ALA A 550 -28.60 17.73 -16.67
N LEU A 551 -28.86 17.23 -17.89
CA LEU A 551 -27.83 16.74 -18.80
C LEU A 551 -27.66 17.73 -19.96
N SER A 552 -26.45 18.26 -20.17
CA SER A 552 -26.18 19.14 -21.31
C SER A 552 -25.77 18.31 -22.52
N VAL A 553 -26.50 18.46 -23.62
CA VAL A 553 -26.34 17.68 -24.85
C VAL A 553 -26.13 18.61 -26.04
N THR A 554 -25.15 18.31 -26.90
CA THR A 554 -24.98 19.01 -28.18
C THR A 554 -25.68 18.21 -29.26
N LEU A 555 -26.77 18.72 -29.82
CA LEU A 555 -27.56 18.01 -30.83
C LEU A 555 -26.71 17.72 -32.08
N GLY A 556 -26.87 16.54 -32.65
CA GLY A 556 -26.13 16.08 -33.82
C GLY A 556 -26.92 16.25 -35.10
N VAL A 557 -26.30 15.85 -36.22
CA VAL A 557 -26.97 15.68 -37.51
C VAL A 557 -27.41 14.22 -37.65
N ARG A 558 -28.66 13.98 -38.04
CA ARG A 558 -29.19 12.62 -38.21
C ARG A 558 -28.47 11.91 -39.38
N GLY A 559 -27.73 10.84 -39.09
CA GLY A 559 -27.05 10.02 -40.11
C GLY A 559 -25.55 10.26 -40.28
N GLU A 560 -24.94 11.17 -39.51
CA GLU A 560 -23.47 11.32 -39.43
C GLU A 560 -22.80 10.34 -38.43
N GLU A 561 -23.59 9.44 -37.86
CA GLU A 561 -23.12 8.38 -36.97
C GLU A 561 -22.46 7.25 -37.79
N PRO A 562 -21.43 6.55 -37.27
CA PRO A 562 -20.76 5.48 -37.99
C PRO A 562 -21.77 4.45 -38.50
N ASN A 563 -21.79 4.24 -39.82
CA ASN A 563 -22.84 3.52 -40.55
C ASN A 563 -23.10 2.13 -39.94
N GLN A 564 -24.19 2.02 -39.18
CA GLN A 564 -24.75 0.77 -38.70
C GLN A 564 -26.27 0.79 -38.94
N PRO A 565 -26.86 -0.34 -39.34
CA PRO A 565 -28.26 -0.36 -39.72
C PRO A 565 -29.13 -0.01 -38.51
N ARG A 566 -30.16 0.81 -38.76
CA ARG A 566 -31.30 0.98 -37.86
C ARG A 566 -31.66 -0.41 -37.31
N PRO A 567 -31.78 -0.62 -35.97
CA PRO A 567 -32.38 -1.84 -35.48
C PRO A 567 -33.72 -1.92 -36.18
N LYS A 568 -33.92 -2.97 -36.99
CA LYS A 568 -35.20 -3.14 -37.68
C LYS A 568 -36.30 -3.09 -36.59
N PRO A 569 -37.50 -2.54 -36.86
CA PRO A 569 -38.66 -2.95 -36.09
C PRO A 569 -38.84 -4.42 -36.42
N GLN A 570 -38.22 -5.26 -35.60
CA GLN A 570 -38.21 -6.70 -35.71
C GLN A 570 -38.79 -7.24 -34.41
N PRO A 571 -39.62 -8.28 -34.51
CA PRO A 571 -40.30 -8.84 -33.35
C PRO A 571 -39.25 -9.28 -32.31
N SER A 572 -39.59 -9.11 -31.04
CA SER A 572 -38.81 -9.57 -29.88
C SER A 572 -38.41 -11.05 -30.05
N PRO A 573 -37.10 -11.40 -29.99
CA PRO A 573 -36.58 -12.28 -28.92
C PRO A 573 -35.06 -12.10 -28.61
N GLN A 574 -34.63 -11.85 -27.35
CA GLN A 574 -34.27 -12.80 -26.27
C GLN A 574 -32.98 -13.65 -26.43
N ALA A 575 -31.97 -13.36 -25.58
CA ALA A 575 -31.26 -14.32 -24.68
C ALA A 575 -30.08 -13.58 -23.98
N GLY A 576 -30.12 -13.11 -22.74
CA GLY A 576 -31.11 -13.18 -21.67
C GLY A 576 -30.31 -13.16 -20.36
N ARG A 577 -30.30 -12.02 -19.64
CA ARG A 577 -29.97 -12.09 -18.20
C ARG A 577 -31.10 -12.89 -17.55
N PRO A 578 -30.81 -13.83 -16.62
CA PRO A 578 -31.86 -14.57 -15.94
C PRO A 578 -32.82 -13.59 -15.28
N TYR A 579 -34.10 -13.79 -15.52
CA TYR A 579 -35.16 -12.96 -14.98
C TYR A 579 -35.97 -13.74 -13.97
N LEU A 580 -36.07 -13.18 -12.77
CA LEU A 580 -36.88 -13.72 -11.69
C LEU A 580 -38.24 -13.02 -11.61
N GLY A 581 -38.28 -11.75 -12.07
CA GLY A 581 -39.45 -10.87 -12.04
C GLY A 581 -39.86 -10.43 -10.65
N VAL A 582 -38.89 -10.04 -9.83
CA VAL A 582 -39.14 -9.49 -8.50
C VAL A 582 -38.29 -8.26 -8.24
N SER A 583 -38.76 -7.40 -7.33
CA SER A 583 -37.94 -6.38 -6.67
C SER A 583 -37.60 -6.85 -5.25
N LEU A 584 -36.35 -6.60 -4.84
CA LEU A 584 -35.78 -7.14 -3.61
C LEU A 584 -35.30 -6.00 -2.71
N VAL A 585 -35.51 -6.15 -1.40
CA VAL A 585 -34.95 -5.28 -0.35
C VAL A 585 -34.37 -6.12 0.78
N ASP A 586 -33.46 -5.56 1.56
CA ASP A 586 -32.95 -6.23 2.76
C ASP A 586 -34.08 -6.39 3.79
N GLY A 587 -34.30 -7.61 4.28
CA GLY A 587 -35.30 -7.95 5.29
C GLY A 587 -34.67 -8.58 6.54
N GLU A 588 -35.44 -8.67 7.62
CA GLU A 588 -34.98 -9.32 8.85
C GLU A 588 -35.02 -10.85 8.67
N GLY A 589 -33.84 -11.49 8.63
CA GLY A 589 -33.70 -12.94 8.45
C GLY A 589 -33.51 -13.43 7.00
N GLY A 590 -33.57 -12.53 6.00
CA GLY A 590 -33.42 -12.87 4.58
C GLY A 590 -33.67 -11.69 3.63
N VAL A 591 -33.85 -11.94 2.34
CA VAL A 591 -34.14 -10.91 1.34
C VAL A 591 -35.64 -10.83 1.05
N GLU A 592 -36.29 -9.70 1.31
CA GLU A 592 -37.74 -9.53 1.16
C GLU A 592 -38.11 -9.22 -0.30
N ILE A 593 -39.12 -9.92 -0.81
CA ILE A 593 -39.71 -9.69 -2.12
C ILE A 593 -40.76 -8.58 -2.00
N ARG A 594 -40.46 -7.41 -2.56
CA ARG A 594 -41.34 -6.23 -2.49
C ARG A 594 -42.42 -6.21 -3.55
N GLN A 595 -42.10 -6.68 -4.74
CA GLN A 595 -43.03 -6.78 -5.85
C GLN A 595 -42.72 -8.03 -6.65
N VAL A 596 -43.78 -8.67 -7.17
CA VAL A 596 -43.68 -9.78 -8.09
C VAL A 596 -44.35 -9.37 -9.39
N ALA A 597 -43.58 -9.35 -10.47
CA ALA A 597 -44.10 -9.07 -11.79
C ALA A 597 -45.07 -10.19 -12.22
N PRO A 598 -46.27 -9.86 -12.73
CA PRO A 598 -47.22 -10.85 -13.24
C PRO A 598 -46.57 -11.74 -14.31
N ASN A 599 -46.91 -13.03 -14.30
CA ASN A 599 -46.39 -14.04 -15.24
C ASN A 599 -44.86 -14.27 -15.21
N SER A 600 -44.15 -13.75 -14.21
CA SER A 600 -42.73 -14.04 -13.98
C SER A 600 -42.49 -15.48 -13.53
N PRO A 601 -41.24 -16.00 -13.62
CA PRO A 601 -40.92 -17.35 -13.14
C PRO A 601 -41.31 -17.61 -11.68
N LEU A 602 -41.18 -16.61 -10.80
CA LEU A 602 -41.63 -16.73 -9.41
C LEU A 602 -43.14 -16.56 -9.23
N ALA A 603 -43.79 -15.65 -9.97
CA ALA A 603 -45.26 -15.53 -9.92
C ALA A 603 -45.96 -16.84 -10.29
N LYS A 604 -45.45 -17.56 -11.31
CA LYS A 604 -45.99 -18.86 -11.75
C LYS A 604 -45.88 -19.96 -10.71
N LEU A 605 -45.01 -19.79 -9.71
CA LEU A 605 -44.81 -20.73 -8.61
C LEU A 605 -45.52 -20.29 -7.33
N GLY A 606 -46.35 -19.24 -7.40
CA GLY A 606 -47.16 -18.74 -6.28
C GLY A 606 -46.39 -17.85 -5.30
N VAL A 607 -45.22 -17.33 -5.69
CA VAL A 607 -44.49 -16.36 -4.88
C VAL A 607 -45.18 -15.00 -4.95
N GLU A 608 -45.33 -14.36 -3.79
CA GLU A 608 -46.06 -13.11 -3.64
C GLU A 608 -45.17 -12.04 -2.98
N ALA A 609 -45.60 -10.79 -3.05
CA ALA A 609 -44.95 -9.72 -2.30
C ALA A 609 -45.10 -9.99 -0.78
N GLY A 610 -44.00 -9.83 -0.05
CA GLY A 610 -43.88 -10.17 1.37
C GLY A 610 -43.21 -11.52 1.66
N ASP A 611 -42.90 -12.32 0.63
CA ASP A 611 -42.09 -13.53 0.80
C ASP A 611 -40.62 -13.20 1.08
N LEU A 612 -39.99 -13.98 1.94
CA LEU A 612 -38.59 -13.82 2.31
C LEU A 612 -37.73 -14.91 1.68
N ILE A 613 -36.73 -14.52 0.87
CA ILE A 613 -35.72 -15.44 0.33
C ILE A 613 -34.63 -15.63 1.39
N THR A 614 -34.60 -16.80 2.02
CA THR A 614 -33.63 -17.13 3.07
C THR A 614 -32.41 -17.90 2.53
N GLY A 615 -32.54 -18.52 1.35
CA GLY A 615 -31.43 -19.18 0.67
C GLY A 615 -31.62 -19.40 -0.83
N VAL A 616 -30.50 -19.57 -1.54
CA VAL A 616 -30.42 -19.88 -2.97
C VAL A 616 -29.38 -20.97 -3.20
N ASP A 617 -29.77 -22.08 -3.84
CA ASP A 617 -28.96 -23.29 -4.04
C ASP A 617 -28.24 -23.75 -2.75
N GLY A 618 -28.97 -23.77 -1.62
CA GLY A 618 -28.48 -24.16 -0.29
C GLY A 618 -27.56 -23.15 0.40
N ARG A 619 -27.33 -21.97 -0.19
CA ARG A 619 -26.55 -20.87 0.42
C ARG A 619 -27.47 -19.84 1.05
N ARG A 620 -27.21 -19.47 2.30
CA ARG A 620 -27.97 -18.42 2.99
C ARG A 620 -27.85 -17.06 2.31
N THR A 621 -28.97 -16.34 2.21
CA THR A 621 -29.06 -15.00 1.64
C THR A 621 -29.59 -14.00 2.66
N PRO A 622 -28.75 -13.51 3.60
CA PRO A 622 -29.20 -12.56 4.62
C PRO A 622 -29.36 -11.12 4.10
N THR A 623 -28.85 -10.79 2.91
CA THR A 623 -28.91 -9.45 2.30
C THR A 623 -29.02 -9.54 0.77
N VAL A 624 -29.53 -8.47 0.13
CA VAL A 624 -29.63 -8.27 -1.32
C VAL A 624 -28.25 -8.33 -1.96
N ALA A 625 -27.21 -7.87 -1.27
CA ALA A 625 -25.82 -7.98 -1.75
C ALA A 625 -25.37 -9.46 -1.83
N ALA A 626 -25.64 -10.25 -0.79
CA ALA A 626 -25.33 -11.68 -0.78
C ALA A 626 -26.14 -12.46 -1.84
N PHE A 627 -27.42 -12.12 -2.00
CA PHE A 627 -28.26 -12.63 -3.08
C PHE A 627 -27.68 -12.28 -4.45
N SER A 628 -27.26 -11.02 -4.66
CA SER A 628 -26.72 -10.54 -5.93
C SER A 628 -25.43 -11.24 -6.33
N GLU A 629 -24.56 -11.57 -5.36
CA GLU A 629 -23.32 -12.30 -5.63
C GLU A 629 -23.58 -13.73 -6.14
N ILE A 630 -24.59 -14.40 -5.59
CA ILE A 630 -25.03 -15.73 -6.05
C ILE A 630 -25.70 -15.60 -7.42
N TRP A 631 -26.61 -14.63 -7.57
CA TRP A 631 -27.41 -14.41 -8.77
C TRP A 631 -26.61 -14.06 -10.03
N GLN A 632 -25.51 -13.31 -9.89
CA GLN A 632 -24.63 -12.95 -11.02
C GLN A 632 -24.04 -14.18 -11.75
N ARG A 633 -23.98 -15.33 -11.07
CA ARG A 633 -23.45 -16.57 -11.62
C ARG A 633 -24.52 -17.40 -12.33
N CYS A 634 -25.80 -17.07 -12.17
CA CYS A 634 -26.91 -17.77 -12.79
C CYS A 634 -27.03 -17.45 -14.30
N ARG A 635 -27.64 -18.37 -15.05
CA ARG A 635 -27.84 -18.25 -16.50
C ARG A 635 -29.28 -18.58 -16.90
N VAL A 636 -29.77 -18.00 -17.99
CA VAL A 636 -31.07 -18.38 -18.56
C VAL A 636 -31.06 -19.86 -18.95
N GLY A 637 -32.14 -20.56 -18.61
CA GLY A 637 -32.30 -21.99 -18.79
C GLY A 637 -31.85 -22.82 -17.58
N GLN A 638 -31.04 -22.27 -16.67
CA GLN A 638 -30.63 -22.93 -15.43
C GLN A 638 -31.83 -23.10 -14.49
N THR A 639 -31.92 -24.22 -13.79
CA THR A 639 -32.85 -24.39 -12.67
C THR A 639 -32.13 -24.05 -11.38
N VAL A 640 -32.68 -23.12 -10.60
CA VAL A 640 -32.13 -22.66 -9.31
C VAL A 640 -33.14 -22.95 -8.21
N GLU A 641 -32.64 -23.43 -7.07
CA GLU A 641 -33.44 -23.71 -5.88
C GLU A 641 -33.48 -22.49 -4.96
N PHE A 642 -34.67 -22.11 -4.50
CA PHE A 642 -34.88 -21.00 -3.56
C PHE A 642 -35.58 -21.51 -2.31
N ASP A 643 -35.02 -21.17 -1.16
CA ASP A 643 -35.67 -21.34 0.14
C ASP A 643 -36.43 -20.06 0.45
N LEU A 644 -37.76 -20.18 0.55
CA LEU A 644 -38.67 -19.08 0.83
C LEU A 644 -39.34 -19.26 2.17
N GLU A 645 -39.67 -18.15 2.83
CA GLU A 645 -40.46 -18.13 4.05
C GLU A 645 -41.62 -17.14 3.93
N ARG A 646 -42.83 -17.57 4.29
CA ARG A 646 -44.03 -16.71 4.39
C ARG A 646 -44.66 -16.88 5.76
N LYS A 647 -44.68 -15.82 6.56
CA LYS A 647 -45.29 -15.81 7.91
C LYS A 647 -44.84 -16.99 8.80
N GLY A 648 -43.54 -17.30 8.82
CA GLY A 648 -42.96 -18.37 9.64
C GLY A 648 -42.99 -19.77 9.03
N TRP A 649 -43.60 -19.95 7.85
CA TRP A 649 -43.63 -21.24 7.15
C TRP A 649 -42.67 -21.24 5.96
N GLY A 650 -41.71 -22.17 5.99
CA GLY A 650 -40.69 -22.33 4.96
C GLY A 650 -41.11 -23.28 3.84
N LYS A 651 -40.75 -22.95 2.60
CA LYS A 651 -40.90 -23.84 1.43
C LYS A 651 -39.74 -23.63 0.47
N THR A 652 -39.21 -24.74 -0.04
CA THR A 652 -38.22 -24.73 -1.12
C THR A 652 -38.89 -24.88 -2.47
N ILE A 653 -38.51 -24.04 -3.44
CA ILE A 653 -39.01 -24.10 -4.82
C ILE A 653 -37.86 -24.17 -5.81
N ARG A 654 -38.08 -24.86 -6.93
CA ARG A 654 -37.11 -24.92 -8.04
C ARG A 654 -37.64 -24.13 -9.23
N VAL A 655 -36.83 -23.19 -9.69
CA VAL A 655 -37.23 -22.21 -10.70
C VAL A 655 -36.33 -22.37 -11.90
N ARG A 656 -36.90 -22.75 -13.06
CA ARG A 656 -36.17 -22.68 -14.32
C ARG A 656 -36.14 -21.23 -14.79
N LEU A 657 -34.96 -20.63 -14.79
CA LEU A 657 -34.76 -19.23 -15.09
C LEU A 657 -35.07 -18.97 -16.57
N SER A 658 -35.98 -18.06 -16.86
CA SER A 658 -36.25 -17.60 -18.22
C SER A 658 -35.50 -16.30 -18.49
N ALA A 659 -35.38 -15.95 -19.78
CA ALA A 659 -35.09 -14.56 -20.12
C ALA A 659 -36.23 -13.66 -19.63
N LYS A 660 -35.94 -12.38 -19.42
CA LYS A 660 -36.97 -11.38 -19.14
C LYS A 660 -37.96 -11.38 -20.31
N PRO A 661 -39.27 -11.59 -20.06
CA PRO A 661 -40.32 -11.57 -21.09
C PRO A 661 -40.21 -10.35 -21.97
#